data_AF-A0A350C9Y1-F1
#
_entry.id   AF-A0A350C9Y1-F1
#
_cell.length_a   1.000
_cell.length_b   1.000
_cell.length_c   1.000
_cell.angle_alpha   90.00
_cell.angle_beta   90.00
_cell.angle_gamma   90.00
#
_symmetry.space_group_name_H-M   'P 1'
#
loop_
_entity.id
_entity.type
_entity.pdbx_description
1 polymer ?
#
loop_
_entity_poly.entity_id
_entity_poly.type
_entity_poly.pdbx_seq_one_letter_code
_entity_poly.pdbx_strand_id
1 'polypeptide(L)'
;MASVANSASAIALRCLSVACTILLHNASLSAQLPATQLSAVFPAGSQSGKTLDVTILGTDLDDVDQLLFNHPGINATRKLADPTPFDDGPQPVPNTFVVTVNGDVPPADYEVRCRGRFGISNRRIFSINPLPVITETEPNGGNDVPPWTETEGVRTNAANEISIPGIADGQAVQGPDVDWYRFQGKAGQQVLVTAICRRLDSRMDPLLTVLREDGNVLAESQPGPDGEVFADVRLPSDGTFFIKVHDAVFAQGPGYVYRLLVTSAPQIDFVFPPAGLAGTSPEFTLYGRNLPGGQPSPYTINGVQLQQLKTAIAIPGDITGKLPVSRLVEPHQAGLDGLEYVVPGSPPGTPGVLITVATAPPVLETANDSAASMQQLTWPCEVHGQFYPQRDVDWFSFTAKKDETLIIELISQRLGMPTDASLLLQQEVLDEQKTVTVKDLQFVDDVGMGNNNNNQARAYRHEFDERTTDPVLLFEAPADGTYRLMIRDGLSALKSDPRLTYRLIVRPPQPDFRLAAAPARSGAAFQLRKGGRETLHVTAFRLDGFDGEIRAVVSGLPEGVTSEEIVIGPGSTTGTLVLTAADAAKGAGTLKVQGRAVVNGQEVQREARYAAAAAISQNNQPNANVPSLKARLVSGIQVSVSELEAAPQTLTIGNGQPLETSRGGVLKIPYQVRRTDGSAGNITGFPIDVPAGTQLPQVQIGGNANGEFELRFTAQAQPGLYSFYLAGFNQGLQYKRSPDLVDKAKVRQERVAKVLTEAQQKVQQLTQENQKRTQEQTQANTAVTQATTAKQQADQKKTAADTALQQAEAALKQKQEQSAANPADETLKQQAAQAQTAREAAVKAADEAKLQQDAAVKKLDELTAAKKLADEAKSKAQADLTAAQQFQTQAQQEKQRADQLVQQKTQESNQRQVNVDVPSNSLQFRLVEHPLVVDVFPDTASVKAGEKLELPVKVTRRYDYKAGITLQTTIPQGVTGLQVPSVTIPDNQGEVKLQITTAANATVGDHPLTVRFTMNFNGQPLTFERPLKLQITPAPPAAQ
;
A
#
# COMPACT_ATOMS: atom_id res chain seq x y z
N MET A 1 -52.60 -2.98 39.49
CA MET A 1 -53.55 -1.98 38.97
C MET A 1 -53.21 -0.63 39.60
N ALA A 2 -53.25 0.42 38.79
CA ALA A 2 -53.11 1.85 39.09
C ALA A 2 -51.67 2.41 39.27
N SER A 3 -51.43 3.40 38.42
CA SER A 3 -50.33 4.35 38.29
C SER A 3 -49.86 5.03 39.59
N VAL A 4 -48.54 5.23 39.76
CA VAL A 4 -47.90 6.48 40.21
C VAL A 4 -46.41 6.50 39.77
N ALA A 5 -45.98 7.62 39.15
CA ALA A 5 -44.60 8.13 38.95
C ALA A 5 -43.62 7.28 38.11
N ASN A 6 -43.18 7.64 36.89
CA ASN A 6 -42.96 8.94 36.25
C ASN A 6 -41.98 9.88 36.97
N SER A 7 -40.75 9.42 37.20
CA SER A 7 -39.57 10.26 37.49
C SER A 7 -38.27 9.44 37.61
N ALA A 8 -37.85 8.73 36.55
CA ALA A 8 -36.52 8.08 36.52
C ALA A 8 -35.84 7.98 35.14
N SER A 9 -36.44 8.48 34.06
CA SER A 9 -35.89 8.31 32.69
C SER A 9 -35.28 9.58 32.08
N ALA A 10 -35.07 10.65 32.85
CA ALA A 10 -34.51 11.92 32.34
C ALA A 10 -33.09 12.25 32.87
N ILE A 11 -32.49 11.39 33.71
CA ILE A 11 -31.14 11.60 34.28
C ILE A 11 -30.12 10.54 33.83
N ALA A 12 -30.56 9.43 33.21
CA ALA A 12 -29.66 8.44 32.63
C ALA A 12 -29.17 8.77 31.20
N LEU A 13 -29.71 9.81 30.55
CA LEU A 13 -29.43 10.17 29.15
C LEU A 13 -28.44 11.34 28.96
N ARG A 14 -27.79 11.82 30.04
CA ARG A 14 -26.77 12.90 29.98
C ARG A 14 -25.40 12.54 30.57
N CYS A 15 -25.19 11.28 30.94
CA CYS A 15 -23.87 10.76 31.33
C CYS A 15 -23.31 9.70 30.36
N LEU A 16 -24.01 9.40 29.25
CA LEU A 16 -23.57 8.43 28.24
C LEU A 16 -22.97 9.06 26.97
N SER A 17 -22.69 10.37 27.00
CA SER A 17 -22.03 11.12 25.90
C SER A 17 -20.60 11.58 26.25
N VAL A 18 -20.04 11.09 27.37
CA VAL A 18 -18.63 11.33 27.78
C VAL A 18 -17.86 10.01 28.03
N ALA A 19 -18.49 8.85 27.82
CA ALA A 19 -17.87 7.53 28.04
C ALA A 19 -17.67 6.69 26.77
N CYS A 20 -17.87 7.25 25.57
CA CYS A 20 -17.62 6.56 24.28
C CYS A 20 -16.29 6.98 23.60
N THR A 21 -15.39 7.69 24.28
CA THR A 21 -14.10 8.11 23.70
C THR A 21 -12.90 7.29 24.18
N ILE A 22 -13.10 6.15 24.85
CA ILE A 22 -12.00 5.25 25.25
C ILE A 22 -12.43 3.79 25.08
N LEU A 23 -12.84 3.41 23.87
CA LEU A 23 -12.48 2.10 23.35
C LEU A 23 -11.25 2.33 22.49
N LEU A 24 -10.10 2.39 23.18
CA LEU A 24 -8.79 2.13 22.60
C LEU A 24 -8.95 0.85 21.80
N HIS A 25 -9.11 0.99 20.48
CA HIS A 25 -8.79 -0.08 19.57
C HIS A 25 -7.37 -0.49 19.96
N ASN A 26 -7.20 -1.74 20.35
CA ASN A 26 -5.91 -2.39 20.27
C ASN A 26 -5.52 -2.40 18.80
N ALA A 27 -5.13 -1.24 18.25
CA ALA A 27 -4.15 -1.20 17.20
C ALA A 27 -3.03 -2.03 17.78
N SER A 28 -2.80 -3.23 17.21
CA SER A 28 -1.63 -4.02 17.52
C SER A 28 -0.48 -3.03 17.55
N LEU A 29 0.10 -2.81 18.74
CA LEU A 29 1.26 -1.95 18.91
C LEU A 29 2.36 -2.62 18.10
N SER A 30 2.45 -2.28 16.81
CA SER A 30 3.57 -2.66 15.98
C SER A 30 4.76 -2.00 16.66
N ALA A 31 5.54 -2.80 17.38
CA ALA A 31 6.74 -2.36 18.06
C ALA A 31 7.76 -2.00 16.97
N GLN A 32 7.63 -0.82 16.36
CA GLN A 32 8.51 -0.30 15.33
C GLN A 32 8.56 1.22 15.38
N LEU A 33 9.58 1.81 14.74
CA LEU A 33 9.65 3.26 14.60
C LEU A 33 8.47 3.77 13.73
N PRO A 34 7.91 4.95 14.05
CA PRO A 34 6.80 5.51 13.30
C PRO A 34 7.22 5.83 11.86
N ALA A 35 6.29 5.67 10.94
CA ALA A 35 6.45 6.00 9.52
C ALA A 35 5.09 6.41 8.97
N THR A 36 5.03 7.53 8.24
CA THR A 36 3.76 8.01 7.66
C THR A 36 3.14 6.90 6.81
N GLN A 37 1.92 6.48 7.12
CA GLN A 37 1.27 5.35 6.45
C GLN A 37 -0.15 5.70 6.03
N LEU A 38 -0.44 5.56 4.73
CA LEU A 38 -1.79 5.66 4.20
C LEU A 38 -2.42 4.27 4.12
N SER A 39 -3.59 4.11 4.72
CA SER A 39 -4.45 2.94 4.57
C SER A 39 -5.43 3.10 3.42
N ALA A 40 -5.99 4.30 3.20
CA ALA A 40 -6.84 4.62 2.06
C ALA A 40 -6.95 6.15 1.88
N VAL A 41 -7.57 6.57 0.77
CA VAL A 41 -8.13 7.90 0.58
C VAL A 41 -9.61 7.76 0.23
N PHE A 42 -10.44 8.67 0.72
CA PHE A 42 -11.89 8.62 0.49
C PHE A 42 -12.45 10.02 0.15
N PRO A 43 -13.23 10.18 -0.93
CA PRO A 43 -13.52 9.17 -1.97
C PRO A 43 -12.24 8.69 -2.68
N ALA A 44 -12.27 7.47 -3.25
CA ALA A 44 -11.10 6.82 -3.84
C ALA A 44 -10.74 7.35 -5.25
N GLY A 45 -11.29 8.48 -5.67
CA GLY A 45 -11.13 9.02 -7.01
C GLY A 45 -12.20 10.05 -7.38
N SER A 46 -12.27 10.41 -8.66
CA SER A 46 -13.14 11.50 -9.14
C SER A 46 -13.34 11.46 -10.67
N GLN A 47 -14.18 12.34 -11.19
CA GLN A 47 -14.23 12.66 -12.62
C GLN A 47 -13.21 13.76 -12.97
N SER A 48 -12.71 13.78 -14.21
CA SER A 48 -11.88 14.89 -14.71
C SER A 48 -12.66 16.22 -14.64
N GLY A 49 -11.96 17.31 -14.30
CA GLY A 49 -12.56 18.64 -14.19
C GLY A 49 -13.34 18.91 -12.90
N LYS A 50 -13.23 18.05 -11.88
CA LYS A 50 -13.93 18.21 -10.59
C LYS A 50 -12.99 18.64 -9.47
N THR A 51 -13.57 19.35 -8.50
CA THR A 51 -12.96 19.64 -7.20
C THR A 51 -13.81 18.98 -6.11
N LEU A 52 -13.18 18.29 -5.18
CA LEU A 52 -13.83 17.59 -4.09
C LEU A 52 -12.95 17.56 -2.84
N ASP A 53 -13.58 17.36 -1.69
CA ASP A 53 -12.86 17.05 -0.45
C ASP A 53 -12.47 15.57 -0.44
N VAL A 54 -11.22 15.30 -0.11
CA VAL A 54 -10.67 13.95 0.07
C VAL A 54 -10.10 13.83 1.47
N THR A 55 -10.60 12.85 2.22
CA THR A 55 -10.09 12.47 3.53
C THR A 55 -9.05 11.38 3.39
N ILE A 56 -7.91 11.54 4.06
CA ILE A 56 -6.88 10.51 4.16
C ILE A 56 -7.09 9.67 5.41
N LEU A 57 -6.84 8.37 5.28
CA LEU A 57 -7.04 7.38 6.33
C LEU A 57 -5.74 6.61 6.53
N GLY A 58 -5.30 6.41 7.78
CA GLY A 58 -4.01 5.77 8.03
C GLY A 58 -3.46 5.93 9.44
N THR A 59 -2.17 5.64 9.60
CA THR A 59 -1.44 5.68 10.87
C THR A 59 -0.21 6.59 10.75
N ASP A 60 0.25 7.14 11.87
CA ASP A 60 1.38 8.08 11.91
C ASP A 60 1.23 9.29 10.96
N LEU A 61 0.00 9.81 10.81
CA LEU A 61 -0.35 10.97 9.98
C LEU A 61 -0.07 12.33 10.65
N ASP A 62 0.88 12.37 11.59
CA ASP A 62 1.25 13.58 12.32
C ASP A 62 1.79 14.66 11.36
N ASP A 63 1.29 15.89 11.53
CA ASP A 63 1.67 17.07 10.76
C ASP A 63 1.53 16.92 9.22
N VAL A 64 0.71 16.00 8.71
CA VAL A 64 0.56 15.76 7.25
C VAL A 64 0.10 17.00 6.49
N ASP A 65 0.94 17.51 5.59
CA ASP A 65 0.77 18.81 4.94
C ASP A 65 0.60 18.82 3.43
N GLN A 66 0.95 17.70 2.78
CA GLN A 66 0.84 17.56 1.34
C GLN A 66 0.18 16.23 1.01
N LEU A 67 -0.66 16.26 -0.03
CA LEU A 67 -1.15 15.09 -0.74
C LEU A 67 -0.53 15.15 -2.14
N LEU A 68 0.25 14.12 -2.48
CA LEU A 68 1.14 14.06 -3.63
C LEU A 68 0.60 13.05 -4.64
N PHE A 69 0.34 13.51 -5.87
CA PHE A 69 -0.10 12.68 -6.98
C PHE A 69 1.03 12.48 -7.98
N ASN A 70 1.06 11.34 -8.67
CA ASN A 70 2.01 11.09 -9.76
C ASN A 70 1.63 11.76 -11.09
N HIS A 71 0.63 12.65 -11.10
CA HIS A 71 0.23 13.44 -12.26
C HIS A 71 0.05 14.92 -11.89
N PRO A 72 0.68 15.87 -12.62
CA PRO A 72 0.66 17.29 -12.26
C PRO A 72 -0.70 17.98 -12.42
N GLY A 73 -1.61 17.37 -13.20
CA GLY A 73 -2.99 17.85 -13.34
C GLY A 73 -3.91 17.52 -12.16
N ILE A 74 -3.43 16.81 -11.14
CA ILE A 74 -4.17 16.52 -9.91
C ILE A 74 -3.49 17.25 -8.76
N ASN A 75 -4.14 18.29 -8.25
CA ASN A 75 -3.59 19.19 -7.24
C ASN A 75 -4.37 19.08 -5.94
N ALA A 76 -3.70 19.25 -4.81
CA ALA A 76 -4.34 19.20 -3.50
C ALA A 76 -3.85 20.31 -2.59
N THR A 77 -4.78 20.91 -1.85
CA THR A 77 -4.48 21.85 -0.77
C THR A 77 -5.13 21.37 0.52
N ARG A 78 -4.52 21.66 1.67
CA ARG A 78 -5.15 21.37 2.96
C ARG A 78 -6.49 22.10 3.05
N LYS A 79 -7.55 21.39 3.46
CA LYS A 79 -8.80 22.05 3.80
C LYS A 79 -8.61 22.82 5.11
N LEU A 80 -8.96 24.10 5.11
CA LEU A 80 -8.84 24.96 6.29
C LEU A 80 -10.25 25.28 6.81
N ALA A 81 -10.41 25.22 8.13
CA ALA A 81 -11.55 25.77 8.85
C ALA A 81 -11.26 27.21 9.25
N ASP A 82 -12.30 28.04 9.30
CA ASP A 82 -12.21 29.42 9.74
C ASP A 82 -11.64 29.52 11.17
N PRO A 83 -10.84 30.56 11.46
CA PRO A 83 -10.30 30.76 12.80
C PRO A 83 -11.42 30.95 13.81
N THR A 84 -11.36 30.22 14.93
CA THR A 84 -12.18 30.52 16.09
C THR A 84 -11.49 31.59 16.95
N PRO A 85 -12.18 32.19 17.94
CA PRO A 85 -11.55 33.08 18.93
C PRO A 85 -10.41 32.43 19.77
N PHE A 86 -10.19 31.12 19.60
CA PHE A 86 -9.20 30.32 20.33
C PHE A 86 -7.96 29.99 19.48
N ASP A 87 -7.98 30.31 18.19
CA ASP A 87 -6.98 29.92 17.20
C ASP A 87 -6.16 31.12 16.70
N ASP A 88 -4.88 30.86 16.40
CA ASP A 88 -4.00 31.83 15.74
C ASP A 88 -4.09 31.65 14.22
N GLY A 89 -5.25 32.00 13.64
CA GLY A 89 -5.53 31.86 12.21
C GLY A 89 -6.25 30.56 11.82
N PRO A 90 -6.54 30.38 10.51
CA PRO A 90 -7.26 29.21 10.01
C PRO A 90 -6.59 27.90 10.42
N GLN A 91 -7.38 26.92 10.83
CA GLN A 91 -6.88 25.62 11.29
C GLN A 91 -7.10 24.55 10.23
N PRO A 92 -6.15 23.62 10.02
CA PRO A 92 -6.37 22.51 9.10
C PRO A 92 -7.51 21.61 9.61
N VAL A 93 -8.45 21.29 8.73
CA VAL A 93 -9.41 20.21 8.98
C VAL A 93 -8.62 18.91 9.01
N PRO A 94 -8.67 18.13 10.10
CA PRO A 94 -7.84 16.93 10.24
C PRO A 94 -7.97 16.01 9.04
N ASN A 95 -6.81 15.59 8.50
CA ASN A 95 -6.70 14.60 7.43
C ASN A 95 -7.55 14.89 6.18
N THR A 96 -7.90 16.15 5.90
CA THR A 96 -8.78 16.49 4.77
C THR A 96 -8.12 17.48 3.82
N PHE A 97 -8.21 17.19 2.53
CA PHE A 97 -7.62 17.96 1.44
C PHE A 97 -8.68 18.33 0.41
N VAL A 98 -8.62 19.54 -0.13
CA VAL A 98 -9.37 19.93 -1.32
C VAL A 98 -8.56 19.49 -2.53
N VAL A 99 -9.04 18.46 -3.24
CA VAL A 99 -8.39 17.92 -4.44
C VAL A 99 -9.07 18.47 -5.68
N THR A 100 -8.29 18.98 -6.63
CA THR A 100 -8.75 19.48 -7.93
C THR A 100 -8.12 18.65 -9.04
N VAL A 101 -8.97 18.05 -9.86
CA VAL A 101 -8.59 17.27 -11.05
C VAL A 101 -8.85 18.14 -12.27
N ASN A 102 -7.80 18.49 -13.01
CA ASN A 102 -7.96 19.27 -14.24
C ASN A 102 -8.75 18.48 -15.31
N GLY A 103 -9.41 19.19 -16.23
CA GLY A 103 -10.27 18.57 -17.25
C GLY A 103 -9.53 17.74 -18.31
N ASP A 104 -8.23 17.97 -18.47
CA ASP A 104 -7.35 17.29 -19.42
C ASP A 104 -6.65 16.06 -18.83
N VAL A 105 -6.84 15.77 -17.53
CA VAL A 105 -6.30 14.57 -16.88
C VAL A 105 -6.95 13.33 -17.53
N PRO A 106 -6.16 12.46 -18.19
CA PRO A 106 -6.68 11.24 -18.78
C PRO A 106 -7.32 10.33 -17.72
N PRO A 107 -8.39 9.61 -18.06
CA PRO A 107 -8.91 8.59 -17.17
C PRO A 107 -7.90 7.46 -16.96
N ALA A 108 -7.50 7.23 -15.71
CA ALA A 108 -6.55 6.20 -15.31
C ALA A 108 -6.56 6.04 -13.78
N ASP A 109 -5.88 4.99 -13.30
CA ASP A 109 -5.54 4.85 -11.89
C ASP A 109 -4.24 5.62 -11.60
N TYR A 110 -4.31 6.65 -10.76
CA TYR A 110 -3.15 7.45 -10.35
C TYR A 110 -2.71 7.06 -8.94
N GLU A 111 -1.42 7.27 -8.65
CA GLU A 111 -0.89 7.03 -7.32
C GLU A 111 -0.98 8.29 -6.46
N VAL A 112 -1.44 8.13 -5.23
CA VAL A 112 -1.50 9.18 -4.21
C VAL A 112 -0.67 8.79 -2.99
N ARG A 113 0.04 9.75 -2.42
CA ARG A 113 0.82 9.64 -1.17
C ARG A 113 0.55 10.87 -0.31
N CYS A 114 0.80 10.81 0.98
CA CYS A 114 0.84 12.00 1.82
C CYS A 114 2.24 12.23 2.36
N ARG A 115 2.57 13.48 2.68
CA ARG A 115 3.81 13.85 3.37
C ARG A 115 3.47 14.35 4.75
N GLY A 116 4.06 13.73 5.76
CA GLY A 116 3.94 14.14 7.16
C GLY A 116 5.27 14.15 7.87
N ARG A 117 5.21 14.25 9.19
CA ARG A 117 6.37 14.33 10.08
C ARG A 117 7.38 13.22 9.86
N PHE A 118 6.89 12.00 9.62
CA PHE A 118 7.71 10.80 9.47
C PHE A 118 7.98 10.47 8.00
N GLY A 119 7.88 11.46 7.10
CA GLY A 119 8.19 11.31 5.68
C GLY A 119 6.99 11.21 4.76
N ILE A 120 7.26 10.84 3.50
CA ILE A 120 6.23 10.49 2.52
C ILE A 120 5.63 9.14 2.92
N SER A 121 4.39 8.84 2.56
CA SER A 121 3.72 7.57 2.83
C SER A 121 3.99 6.49 1.78
N ASN A 122 3.57 5.25 2.07
CA ASN A 122 3.27 4.27 1.03
C ASN A 122 2.19 4.83 0.07
N ARG A 123 2.08 4.25 -1.12
CA ARG A 123 1.07 4.68 -2.10
C ARG A 123 -0.31 4.14 -1.80
N ARG A 124 -1.31 4.86 -2.28
CA ARG A 124 -2.66 4.37 -2.57
C ARG A 124 -3.07 4.77 -3.98
N ILE A 125 -4.19 4.24 -4.44
CA ILE A 125 -4.74 4.56 -5.76
C ILE A 125 -5.84 5.62 -5.63
N PHE A 126 -5.81 6.59 -6.54
CA PHE A 126 -6.87 7.56 -6.77
C PHE A 126 -7.27 7.49 -8.25
N SER A 127 -8.47 6.99 -8.51
CA SER A 127 -8.86 6.60 -9.87
C SER A 127 -9.73 7.67 -10.56
N ILE A 128 -9.33 8.10 -11.74
CA ILE A 128 -10.03 9.11 -12.55
C ILE A 128 -10.86 8.42 -13.62
N ASN A 129 -12.16 8.72 -13.65
CA ASN A 129 -13.10 8.07 -14.56
C ASN A 129 -14.09 9.06 -15.18
N PRO A 130 -14.44 8.95 -16.48
CA PRO A 130 -15.43 9.84 -17.09
C PRO A 130 -16.87 9.52 -16.68
N LEU A 131 -17.15 8.33 -16.14
CA LEU A 131 -18.49 7.91 -15.74
C LEU A 131 -19.04 8.76 -14.59
N PRO A 132 -20.37 8.91 -14.44
CA PRO A 132 -20.96 9.54 -13.26
C PRO A 132 -20.50 8.83 -11.98
N VAL A 133 -19.98 9.61 -11.03
CA VAL A 133 -19.50 9.11 -9.73
C VAL A 133 -20.43 9.64 -8.64
N ILE A 134 -20.89 8.76 -7.76
CA ILE A 134 -21.50 9.12 -6.48
C ILE A 134 -20.58 8.71 -5.33
N THR A 135 -20.63 9.43 -4.22
CA THR A 135 -20.11 8.97 -2.93
C THR A 135 -21.29 8.46 -2.13
N GLU A 136 -21.15 7.32 -1.46
CA GLU A 136 -22.21 6.81 -0.58
C GLU A 136 -22.63 7.85 0.47
N THR A 137 -23.90 7.81 0.87
CA THR A 137 -24.43 8.64 1.96
C THR A 137 -25.07 7.75 3.02
N GLU A 138 -24.47 7.70 4.21
CA GLU A 138 -25.01 6.96 5.36
C GLU A 138 -26.16 7.69 6.10
N PRO A 139 -27.14 6.96 6.69
CA PRO A 139 -27.30 5.51 6.65
C PRO A 139 -27.90 5.04 5.31
N ASN A 140 -27.30 4.06 4.67
CA ASN A 140 -27.80 3.54 3.39
C ASN A 140 -28.41 2.11 3.49
N GLY A 141 -28.36 1.48 4.67
CA GLY A 141 -28.80 0.09 4.84
C GLY A 141 -28.78 -0.49 6.27
N GLY A 142 -29.01 -1.80 6.36
CA GLY A 142 -28.97 -2.65 7.57
C GLY A 142 -28.82 -4.14 7.21
N ASN A 143 -28.91 -5.06 8.19
CA ASN A 143 -28.63 -6.50 8.01
C ASN A 143 -29.69 -7.31 7.21
N ASP A 144 -30.82 -6.72 6.80
CA ASP A 144 -31.98 -7.42 6.21
C ASP A 144 -32.00 -7.40 4.65
N VAL A 145 -33.06 -7.97 4.05
CA VAL A 145 -33.52 -7.79 2.63
C VAL A 145 -33.60 -6.28 2.27
N PRO A 146 -33.72 -5.84 0.99
CA PRO A 146 -33.54 -4.43 0.60
C PRO A 146 -34.19 -3.44 1.59
N PRO A 147 -33.51 -2.37 2.04
CA PRO A 147 -33.87 -1.63 3.25
C PRO A 147 -35.13 -0.79 3.01
N TRP A 148 -36.31 -1.33 3.32
CA TRP A 148 -37.58 -0.62 3.14
C TRP A 148 -38.11 -0.04 4.45
N THR A 149 -38.57 1.20 4.38
CA THR A 149 -39.37 1.86 5.40
C THR A 149 -40.73 2.23 4.80
N GLU A 150 -41.82 1.92 5.49
CA GLU A 150 -43.17 2.28 5.05
C GLU A 150 -43.72 3.37 5.97
N THR A 151 -43.99 4.56 5.42
CA THR A 151 -44.60 5.67 6.15
C THR A 151 -45.83 6.12 5.37
N GLU A 152 -47.01 6.10 6.01
CA GLU A 152 -48.29 6.52 5.40
C GLU A 152 -48.62 5.79 4.07
N GLY A 153 -48.25 4.52 3.94
CA GLY A 153 -48.47 3.72 2.73
C GLY A 153 -47.49 4.02 1.59
N VAL A 154 -46.47 4.86 1.83
CA VAL A 154 -45.35 5.10 0.91
C VAL A 154 -44.16 4.27 1.36
N ARG A 155 -43.72 3.35 0.48
CA ARG A 155 -42.53 2.53 0.70
C ARG A 155 -41.29 3.29 0.19
N THR A 156 -40.39 3.66 1.09
CA THR A 156 -39.11 4.31 0.79
C THR A 156 -37.95 3.36 1.07
N ASN A 157 -36.82 3.52 0.38
CA ASN A 157 -35.58 2.84 0.73
C ASN A 157 -34.42 3.83 0.83
N ALA A 158 -33.46 3.51 1.69
CA ALA A 158 -32.26 4.32 1.94
C ALA A 158 -31.11 4.03 0.95
N ALA A 159 -31.32 3.14 -0.04
CA ALA A 159 -30.26 2.73 -0.96
C ALA A 159 -29.82 3.90 -1.86
N ASN A 160 -28.50 4.03 -2.05
CA ASN A 160 -27.91 5.04 -2.92
C ASN A 160 -28.26 4.77 -4.40
N GLU A 161 -28.65 5.81 -5.14
CA GLU A 161 -29.03 5.67 -6.55
C GLU A 161 -27.82 5.80 -7.48
N ILE A 162 -27.54 4.76 -8.28
CA ILE A 162 -26.43 4.71 -9.22
C ILE A 162 -26.92 4.58 -10.67
N SER A 163 -26.26 5.28 -11.61
CA SER A 163 -26.56 5.20 -13.04
C SER A 163 -25.92 3.97 -13.70
N ILE A 164 -26.42 3.59 -14.89
CA ILE A 164 -25.75 2.63 -15.78
C ILE A 164 -25.38 3.34 -17.10
N PRO A 165 -24.08 3.48 -17.43
CA PRO A 165 -22.93 3.18 -16.59
C PRO A 165 -22.77 4.18 -15.43
N GLY A 166 -22.14 3.77 -14.33
CA GLY A 166 -21.93 4.60 -13.15
C GLY A 166 -20.97 3.99 -12.14
N ILE A 167 -20.47 4.83 -11.24
CA ILE A 167 -19.53 4.46 -10.18
C ILE A 167 -20.06 4.93 -8.83
N ALA A 168 -19.90 4.11 -7.81
CA ALA A 168 -20.01 4.54 -6.41
C ALA A 168 -18.71 4.31 -5.65
N ASP A 169 -18.29 5.31 -4.87
CA ASP A 169 -17.25 5.18 -3.86
C ASP A 169 -17.89 4.91 -2.50
N GLY A 170 -17.50 3.81 -1.86
CA GLY A 170 -17.97 3.45 -0.53
C GLY A 170 -16.87 2.96 0.43
N GLN A 171 -17.19 2.90 1.72
CA GLN A 171 -16.25 2.56 2.78
C GLN A 171 -16.91 1.95 4.03
N ALA A 172 -16.39 0.81 4.50
CA ALA A 172 -16.80 0.20 5.76
C ALA A 172 -15.92 0.66 6.92
N VAL A 173 -16.26 1.77 7.59
CA VAL A 173 -15.43 2.35 8.67
C VAL A 173 -15.94 2.04 10.07
N GLN A 174 -17.27 1.91 10.28
CA GLN A 174 -17.88 1.74 11.60
C GLN A 174 -19.04 0.74 11.62
N GLY A 175 -18.89 -0.35 12.38
CA GLY A 175 -19.93 -1.37 12.55
C GLY A 175 -19.95 -2.40 11.40
N PRO A 176 -20.71 -3.50 11.54
CA PRO A 176 -21.00 -4.37 10.40
C PRO A 176 -21.76 -3.55 9.36
N ASP A 177 -21.03 -3.15 8.32
CA ASP A 177 -21.52 -2.22 7.32
C ASP A 177 -22.02 -2.98 6.09
N VAL A 178 -23.23 -2.63 5.65
CA VAL A 178 -23.88 -3.25 4.50
C VAL A 178 -24.43 -2.16 3.62
N ASP A 179 -23.75 -1.99 2.50
CA ASP A 179 -24.05 -0.92 1.57
C ASP A 179 -25.04 -1.34 0.50
N TRP A 180 -26.11 -0.57 0.39
CA TRP A 180 -27.14 -0.77 -0.61
C TRP A 180 -27.13 0.30 -1.68
N TYR A 181 -27.12 -0.16 -2.93
CA TYR A 181 -27.28 0.65 -4.12
C TYR A 181 -28.50 0.19 -4.92
N ARG A 182 -29.07 1.09 -5.73
CA ARG A 182 -30.15 0.77 -6.66
C ARG A 182 -29.94 1.41 -8.02
N PHE A 183 -30.42 0.74 -9.06
CA PHE A 183 -30.38 1.25 -10.44
C PHE A 183 -31.65 0.87 -11.21
N GLN A 184 -31.92 1.60 -12.29
CA GLN A 184 -33.00 1.30 -13.23
C GLN A 184 -32.48 0.48 -14.40
N GLY A 185 -33.18 -0.60 -14.76
CA GLY A 185 -32.77 -1.49 -15.84
C GLY A 185 -33.94 -1.94 -16.73
N LYS A 186 -33.61 -2.47 -17.91
CA LYS A 186 -34.56 -2.97 -18.90
C LYS A 186 -34.47 -4.49 -19.06
N ALA A 187 -35.59 -5.14 -19.37
CA ALA A 187 -35.66 -6.56 -19.67
C ALA A 187 -34.68 -6.95 -20.78
N GLY A 188 -33.90 -8.00 -20.55
CA GLY A 188 -32.89 -8.51 -21.48
C GLY A 188 -31.58 -7.73 -21.50
N GLN A 189 -31.47 -6.59 -20.81
CA GLN A 189 -30.22 -5.84 -20.69
C GLN A 189 -29.17 -6.66 -19.92
N GLN A 190 -27.95 -6.72 -20.43
CA GLN A 190 -26.81 -7.29 -19.72
C GLN A 190 -26.15 -6.19 -18.87
N VAL A 191 -26.03 -6.43 -17.57
CA VAL A 191 -25.40 -5.53 -16.61
C VAL A 191 -24.27 -6.26 -15.92
N LEU A 192 -23.12 -5.60 -15.90
CA LEU A 192 -21.91 -6.04 -15.22
C LEU A 192 -21.73 -5.17 -13.98
N VAL A 193 -21.49 -5.82 -12.83
CA VAL A 193 -21.25 -5.16 -11.55
C VAL A 193 -19.94 -5.67 -10.98
N THR A 194 -19.00 -4.75 -10.74
CA THR A 194 -17.68 -5.08 -10.18
C THR A 194 -17.45 -4.27 -8.91
N ALA A 195 -17.13 -4.93 -7.80
CA ALA A 195 -16.62 -4.24 -6.61
C ALA A 195 -15.09 -4.28 -6.62
N ILE A 196 -14.49 -3.11 -6.83
CA ILE A 196 -13.04 -2.92 -6.96
C ILE A 196 -12.47 -2.62 -5.56
N CYS A 197 -11.83 -3.61 -4.95
CA CYS A 197 -11.15 -3.47 -3.66
C CYS A 197 -9.63 -3.65 -3.80
N ARG A 198 -9.19 -4.79 -4.34
CA ARG A 198 -7.77 -5.14 -4.41
C ARG A 198 -6.95 -4.15 -5.24
N ARG A 199 -7.47 -3.67 -6.38
CA ARG A 199 -6.81 -2.62 -7.19
C ARG A 199 -6.61 -1.31 -6.43
N LEU A 200 -7.45 -1.00 -5.45
CA LEU A 200 -7.34 0.20 -4.60
C LEU A 200 -6.37 0.00 -3.40
N ASP A 201 -5.75 -1.17 -3.28
CA ASP A 201 -5.00 -1.60 -2.10
C ASP A 201 -5.89 -1.64 -0.83
N SER A 202 -7.20 -1.90 -1.00
CA SER A 202 -8.16 -2.07 0.09
C SER A 202 -7.97 -3.40 0.82
N ARG A 203 -8.26 -3.40 2.12
CA ARG A 203 -8.29 -4.60 2.98
C ARG A 203 -9.61 -5.35 2.91
N MET A 204 -10.62 -4.75 2.30
CA MET A 204 -11.95 -5.35 2.17
C MET A 204 -11.91 -6.52 1.20
N ASP A 205 -12.47 -7.66 1.63
CA ASP A 205 -12.78 -8.80 0.77
C ASP A 205 -14.28 -8.72 0.45
N PRO A 206 -14.68 -8.12 -0.69
CA PRO A 206 -16.08 -7.77 -0.93
C PRO A 206 -16.94 -9.01 -1.22
N LEU A 207 -18.17 -9.03 -0.70
CA LEU A 207 -19.27 -9.88 -1.18
C LEU A 207 -20.27 -8.98 -1.90
N LEU A 208 -20.62 -9.39 -3.12
CA LEU A 208 -21.51 -8.65 -4.02
C LEU A 208 -22.75 -9.48 -4.33
N THR A 209 -23.94 -8.92 -4.11
CA THR A 209 -25.21 -9.55 -4.49
C THR A 209 -26.04 -8.58 -5.33
N VAL A 210 -26.59 -9.05 -6.45
CA VAL A 210 -27.54 -8.31 -7.28
C VAL A 210 -28.92 -8.93 -7.13
N LEU A 211 -29.92 -8.13 -6.79
CA LEU A 211 -31.26 -8.58 -6.44
C LEU A 211 -32.36 -7.80 -7.16
N ARG A 212 -33.52 -8.43 -7.28
CA ARG A 212 -34.79 -7.77 -7.63
C ARG A 212 -35.40 -7.06 -6.43
N GLU A 213 -36.37 -6.20 -6.69
CA GLU A 213 -37.14 -5.48 -5.67
C GLU A 213 -37.86 -6.42 -4.67
N ASP A 214 -38.24 -7.62 -5.11
CA ASP A 214 -38.88 -8.66 -4.30
C ASP A 214 -37.90 -9.47 -3.41
N GLY A 215 -36.60 -9.15 -3.47
CA GLY A 215 -35.54 -9.84 -2.72
C GLY A 215 -34.98 -11.09 -3.42
N ASN A 216 -35.47 -11.44 -4.62
CA ASN A 216 -34.89 -12.55 -5.38
C ASN A 216 -33.48 -12.21 -5.87
N VAL A 217 -32.51 -13.04 -5.52
CA VAL A 217 -31.11 -12.93 -5.97
C VAL A 217 -31.01 -13.31 -7.44
N LEU A 218 -30.41 -12.42 -8.23
CA LEU A 218 -30.11 -12.64 -9.65
C LEU A 218 -28.67 -13.12 -9.86
N ALA A 219 -27.75 -12.58 -9.07
CA ALA A 219 -26.36 -13.05 -9.03
C ALA A 219 -25.74 -12.74 -7.68
N GLU A 220 -24.77 -13.56 -7.32
CA GLU A 220 -23.92 -13.38 -6.16
C GLU A 220 -22.47 -13.69 -6.56
N SER A 221 -21.54 -12.88 -6.09
CA SER A 221 -20.11 -13.08 -6.27
C SER A 221 -19.40 -12.86 -4.95
N GLN A 222 -18.59 -13.84 -4.60
CA GLN A 222 -17.70 -13.82 -3.43
C GLN A 222 -16.24 -13.74 -3.90
N PRO A 223 -15.32 -13.25 -3.06
CA PRO A 223 -13.95 -13.02 -3.50
C PRO A 223 -13.24 -14.35 -3.77
N GLY A 224 -12.67 -14.47 -4.97
CA GLY A 224 -11.77 -15.57 -5.34
C GLY A 224 -10.31 -15.28 -4.95
N PRO A 225 -9.35 -16.09 -5.41
CA PRO A 225 -7.91 -15.84 -5.18
C PRO A 225 -7.44 -14.44 -5.62
N ASP A 226 -8.09 -13.87 -6.63
CA ASP A 226 -7.82 -12.53 -7.16
C ASP A 226 -8.45 -11.40 -6.35
N GLY A 227 -9.37 -11.69 -5.42
CA GLY A 227 -9.93 -10.72 -4.45
C GLY A 227 -10.88 -9.66 -5.01
N GLU A 228 -11.08 -9.58 -6.32
CA GLU A 228 -12.15 -8.78 -6.93
C GLU A 228 -13.40 -9.63 -7.13
N VAL A 229 -14.58 -9.02 -7.01
CA VAL A 229 -15.87 -9.70 -7.26
C VAL A 229 -16.57 -9.09 -8.45
N PHE A 230 -17.16 -9.97 -9.24
CA PHE A 230 -17.75 -9.66 -10.53
C PHE A 230 -19.07 -10.42 -10.68
N ALA A 231 -20.16 -9.68 -10.83
CA ALA A 231 -21.48 -10.22 -11.13
C ALA A 231 -21.87 -9.86 -12.56
N ASP A 232 -22.32 -10.87 -13.30
CA ASP A 232 -22.84 -10.75 -14.65
C ASP A 232 -24.31 -11.12 -14.67
N VAL A 233 -25.19 -10.17 -15.00
CA VAL A 233 -26.64 -10.34 -14.86
C VAL A 233 -27.37 -9.92 -16.12
N ARG A 234 -28.18 -10.84 -16.65
CA ARG A 234 -29.22 -10.50 -17.63
C ARG A 234 -30.50 -10.17 -16.89
N LEU A 235 -30.96 -8.92 -17.00
CA LEU A 235 -32.13 -8.45 -16.27
C LEU A 235 -33.42 -9.12 -16.78
N PRO A 236 -34.26 -9.70 -15.92
CA PRO A 236 -35.45 -10.45 -16.34
C PRO A 236 -36.65 -9.57 -16.71
N SER A 237 -36.69 -8.32 -16.26
CA SER A 237 -37.80 -7.39 -16.45
C SER A 237 -37.32 -5.95 -16.47
N ASP A 238 -38.18 -5.03 -16.91
CA ASP A 238 -37.99 -3.61 -16.65
C ASP A 238 -38.20 -3.33 -15.16
N GLY A 239 -37.47 -2.38 -14.59
CA GLY A 239 -37.70 -1.89 -13.23
C GLY A 239 -36.43 -1.61 -12.42
N THR A 240 -36.63 -1.49 -11.10
CA THR A 240 -35.57 -1.21 -10.12
C THR A 240 -34.89 -2.50 -9.67
N PHE A 241 -33.56 -2.48 -9.66
CA PHE A 241 -32.71 -3.56 -9.15
C PHE A 241 -31.79 -3.03 -8.06
N PHE A 242 -31.35 -3.93 -7.18
CA PHE A 242 -30.56 -3.60 -6.01
C PHE A 242 -29.20 -4.29 -6.07
N ILE A 243 -28.19 -3.62 -5.53
CA ILE A 243 -26.86 -4.16 -5.32
C ILE A 243 -26.58 -4.06 -3.83
N LYS A 244 -26.15 -5.16 -3.24
CA LYS A 244 -25.68 -5.26 -1.87
C LYS A 244 -24.18 -5.48 -1.88
N VAL A 245 -23.43 -4.67 -1.14
CA VAL A 245 -21.98 -4.78 -0.96
C VAL A 245 -21.66 -4.81 0.54
N HIS A 246 -20.85 -5.76 0.97
CA HIS A 246 -20.29 -5.77 2.32
C HIS A 246 -18.99 -6.56 2.34
N ASP A 247 -18.20 -6.43 3.41
CA ASP A 247 -17.04 -7.28 3.61
C ASP A 247 -17.51 -8.73 3.92
N ALA A 248 -16.82 -9.72 3.36
CA ALA A 248 -17.20 -11.14 3.46
C ALA A 248 -17.30 -11.64 4.92
N VAL A 249 -16.57 -11.02 5.84
CA VAL A 249 -16.63 -11.31 7.28
C VAL A 249 -17.09 -10.10 8.11
N PHE A 250 -17.69 -9.09 7.46
CA PHE A 250 -18.10 -7.82 8.05
C PHE A 250 -16.96 -7.08 8.77
N ALA A 251 -15.73 -7.23 8.27
CA ALA A 251 -14.59 -6.46 8.76
C ALA A 251 -14.67 -4.99 8.31
N GLN A 252 -14.06 -4.12 9.10
CA GLN A 252 -14.21 -2.67 9.00
C GLN A 252 -12.90 -1.94 9.36
N GLY A 253 -12.77 -0.69 8.92
CA GLY A 253 -11.76 0.24 9.37
C GLY A 253 -11.20 1.16 8.28
N PRO A 254 -10.17 1.97 8.59
CA PRO A 254 -9.63 3.01 7.70
C PRO A 254 -9.04 2.52 6.36
N GLY A 255 -8.99 1.21 6.11
CA GLY A 255 -8.50 0.60 4.88
C GLY A 255 -9.54 -0.23 4.13
N TYR A 256 -10.82 -0.17 4.53
CA TYR A 256 -11.92 -0.93 3.92
C TYR A 256 -12.74 -0.03 3.01
N VAL A 257 -12.12 0.43 1.93
CA VAL A 257 -12.78 1.23 0.88
C VAL A 257 -13.05 0.36 -0.34
N TYR A 258 -14.08 0.66 -1.11
CA TYR A 258 -14.34 0.00 -2.38
C TYR A 258 -14.86 0.99 -3.41
N ARG A 259 -14.76 0.58 -4.67
CA ARG A 259 -15.40 1.28 -5.78
C ARG A 259 -16.28 0.33 -6.55
N LEU A 260 -17.58 0.61 -6.58
CA LEU A 260 -18.55 -0.17 -7.31
C LEU A 260 -18.68 0.37 -8.73
N LEU A 261 -18.34 -0.44 -9.74
CA LEU A 261 -18.56 -0.12 -11.15
C LEU A 261 -19.79 -0.88 -11.66
N VAL A 262 -20.79 -0.15 -12.14
CA VAL A 262 -21.99 -0.71 -12.77
C VAL A 262 -22.00 -0.29 -14.23
N THR A 263 -21.99 -1.24 -15.15
CA THR A 263 -21.81 -0.94 -16.58
C THR A 263 -22.43 -1.99 -17.50
N SER A 264 -22.58 -1.65 -18.78
CA SER A 264 -22.85 -2.59 -19.87
C SER A 264 -21.69 -2.61 -20.89
N ALA A 265 -20.50 -2.19 -20.47
CA ALA A 265 -19.29 -2.18 -21.28
C ALA A 265 -18.79 -3.59 -21.61
N PRO A 266 -17.94 -3.72 -22.65
CA PRO A 266 -17.28 -4.98 -22.98
C PRO A 266 -16.38 -5.45 -21.84
N GLN A 267 -16.45 -6.73 -21.48
CA GLN A 267 -15.55 -7.40 -20.54
C GLN A 267 -14.85 -8.55 -21.26
N ILE A 268 -13.52 -8.59 -21.21
CA ILE A 268 -12.75 -9.74 -21.71
C ILE A 268 -12.58 -10.73 -20.55
N ASP A 269 -12.91 -11.99 -20.78
CA ASP A 269 -12.67 -13.10 -19.85
C ASP A 269 -11.31 -13.74 -20.09
N PHE A 270 -10.95 -13.96 -21.36
CA PHE A 270 -9.63 -14.43 -21.78
C PHE A 270 -9.39 -14.12 -23.26
N VAL A 271 -8.14 -14.27 -23.69
CA VAL A 271 -7.71 -14.13 -25.08
C VAL A 271 -7.01 -15.40 -25.52
N PHE A 272 -7.26 -15.82 -26.76
CA PHE A 272 -6.53 -16.91 -27.38
C PHE A 272 -6.14 -16.54 -28.81
N PRO A 273 -4.86 -16.70 -29.21
CA PRO A 273 -3.76 -17.24 -28.41
C PRO A 273 -3.30 -16.28 -27.28
N PRO A 274 -2.60 -16.74 -26.22
CA PRO A 274 -2.22 -15.89 -25.08
C PRO A 274 -0.93 -15.07 -25.32
N ALA A 275 -0.28 -15.25 -26.47
CA ALA A 275 0.96 -14.55 -26.82
C ALA A 275 1.08 -14.29 -28.32
N GLY A 276 1.93 -13.32 -28.68
CA GLY A 276 2.31 -13.05 -30.07
C GLY A 276 3.79 -12.68 -30.20
N LEU A 277 4.33 -12.80 -31.40
CA LEU A 277 5.73 -12.44 -31.69
C LEU A 277 5.92 -10.92 -31.63
N ALA A 278 7.01 -10.46 -31.04
CA ALA A 278 7.37 -9.05 -31.03
C ALA A 278 7.46 -8.47 -32.45
N GLY A 279 6.91 -7.27 -32.64
CA GLY A 279 6.89 -6.57 -33.93
C GLY A 279 5.85 -7.06 -34.92
N THR A 280 4.92 -7.96 -34.51
CA THR A 280 3.87 -8.51 -35.38
C THR A 280 2.48 -8.01 -35.00
N SER A 281 1.46 -8.33 -35.80
CA SER A 281 0.06 -8.03 -35.50
C SER A 281 -0.84 -9.24 -35.81
N PRO A 282 -0.71 -10.33 -35.02
CA PRO A 282 -1.47 -11.54 -35.30
C PRO A 282 -2.96 -11.36 -34.96
N GLU A 283 -3.79 -12.23 -35.52
CA GLU A 283 -5.21 -12.33 -35.15
C GLU A 283 -5.32 -13.02 -33.79
N PHE A 284 -6.02 -12.36 -32.87
CA PHE A 284 -6.43 -12.90 -31.57
C PHE A 284 -7.94 -13.07 -31.55
N THR A 285 -8.41 -14.08 -30.83
CA THR A 285 -9.83 -14.22 -30.47
C THR A 285 -10.01 -13.81 -29.02
N LEU A 286 -10.78 -12.74 -28.81
CA LEU A 286 -11.23 -12.30 -27.50
C LEU A 286 -12.47 -13.09 -27.12
N TYR A 287 -12.49 -13.66 -25.93
CA TYR A 287 -13.69 -14.30 -25.36
C TYR A 287 -14.16 -13.48 -24.17
N GLY A 288 -15.46 -13.19 -24.09
CA GLY A 288 -15.95 -12.23 -23.10
C GLY A 288 -17.45 -11.98 -23.12
N ARG A 289 -17.85 -10.87 -22.51
CA ARG A 289 -19.24 -10.41 -22.39
C ARG A 289 -19.37 -9.01 -22.99
N ASN A 290 -20.52 -8.71 -23.60
CA ASN A 290 -20.80 -7.42 -24.23
C ASN A 290 -19.73 -6.97 -25.25
N LEU A 291 -19.07 -7.91 -25.93
CA LEU A 291 -18.08 -7.61 -26.96
C LEU A 291 -18.76 -6.93 -28.16
N PRO A 292 -18.31 -5.74 -28.61
CA PRO A 292 -18.91 -5.04 -29.72
C PRO A 292 -18.79 -5.87 -31.01
N GLY A 293 -19.92 -6.26 -31.59
CA GLY A 293 -19.95 -7.16 -32.75
C GLY A 293 -19.58 -8.62 -32.45
N GLY A 294 -19.44 -8.98 -31.17
CA GLY A 294 -19.13 -10.34 -30.74
C GLY A 294 -20.22 -11.34 -31.14
N GLN A 295 -19.78 -12.53 -31.52
CA GLN A 295 -20.67 -13.65 -31.87
C GLN A 295 -20.74 -14.64 -30.72
N PRO A 296 -21.80 -15.46 -30.58
CA PRO A 296 -21.81 -16.55 -29.60
C PRO A 296 -20.59 -17.45 -29.75
N SER A 297 -19.91 -17.75 -28.65
CA SER A 297 -18.77 -18.68 -28.60
C SER A 297 -19.24 -20.08 -28.17
N PRO A 298 -18.44 -21.14 -28.37
CA PRO A 298 -18.75 -22.46 -27.84
C PRO A 298 -18.56 -22.55 -26.31
N TYR A 299 -17.96 -21.53 -25.68
CA TYR A 299 -17.59 -21.56 -24.28
C TYR A 299 -18.67 -21.01 -23.37
N THR A 300 -18.82 -21.66 -22.22
CA THR A 300 -19.74 -21.26 -21.15
C THR A 300 -18.97 -21.16 -19.84
N ILE A 301 -19.13 -20.06 -19.11
CA ILE A 301 -18.55 -19.86 -17.77
C ILE A 301 -19.70 -19.54 -16.82
N ASN A 302 -19.78 -20.29 -15.71
CA ASN A 302 -20.83 -20.13 -14.68
C ASN A 302 -22.26 -20.14 -15.28
N GLY A 303 -22.50 -20.96 -16.30
CA GLY A 303 -23.80 -21.06 -16.99
C GLY A 303 -24.08 -19.95 -18.01
N VAL A 304 -23.17 -19.00 -18.21
CA VAL A 304 -23.28 -17.94 -19.21
C VAL A 304 -22.44 -18.25 -20.45
N GLN A 305 -23.09 -18.29 -21.63
CA GLN A 305 -22.40 -18.42 -22.91
C GLN A 305 -21.61 -17.14 -23.22
N LEU A 306 -20.31 -17.27 -23.44
CA LEU A 306 -19.45 -16.14 -23.80
C LEU A 306 -19.65 -15.74 -25.26
N GLN A 307 -19.32 -14.49 -25.57
CA GLN A 307 -19.12 -14.01 -26.93
C GLN A 307 -17.65 -14.18 -27.34
N GLN A 308 -17.42 -14.27 -28.65
CA GLN A 308 -16.10 -14.25 -29.26
C GLN A 308 -15.97 -13.11 -30.28
N LEU A 309 -14.81 -12.45 -30.32
CA LEU A 309 -14.48 -11.41 -31.27
C LEU A 309 -13.04 -11.60 -31.77
N LYS A 310 -12.88 -11.77 -33.08
CA LYS A 310 -11.56 -11.82 -33.72
C LYS A 310 -11.06 -10.41 -33.99
N THR A 311 -9.82 -10.12 -33.62
CA THR A 311 -9.19 -8.82 -33.85
C THR A 311 -7.68 -8.96 -34.03
N ALA A 312 -7.10 -8.16 -34.91
CA ALA A 312 -5.65 -8.03 -35.00
C ALA A 312 -5.14 -7.14 -33.86
N ILE A 313 -4.14 -7.60 -33.11
CA ILE A 313 -3.54 -6.84 -32.01
C ILE A 313 -2.05 -6.73 -32.25
N ALA A 314 -1.53 -5.49 -32.27
CA ALA A 314 -0.11 -5.25 -32.49
C ALA A 314 0.70 -5.56 -31.22
N ILE A 315 1.75 -6.36 -31.38
CA ILE A 315 2.79 -6.59 -30.36
C ILE A 315 3.98 -5.70 -30.71
N PRO A 316 4.33 -4.70 -29.87
CA PRO A 316 5.45 -3.79 -30.16
C PRO A 316 6.78 -4.54 -30.36
N GLY A 317 7.63 -4.07 -31.27
CA GLY A 317 8.94 -4.69 -31.52
C GLY A 317 9.95 -4.48 -30.39
N ASP A 318 9.75 -3.43 -29.58
CA ASP A 318 10.60 -3.04 -28.45
C ASP A 318 10.00 -3.47 -27.09
N ILE A 319 9.08 -4.43 -27.10
CA ILE A 319 8.37 -4.93 -25.90
C ILE A 319 9.27 -5.75 -24.97
N THR A 320 10.40 -6.27 -25.46
CA THR A 320 11.36 -7.05 -24.66
C THR A 320 11.82 -6.26 -23.42
N GLY A 321 11.73 -6.87 -22.25
CA GLY A 321 12.00 -6.21 -20.97
C GLY A 321 10.83 -5.42 -20.38
N LYS A 322 9.74 -5.22 -21.13
CA LYS A 322 8.62 -4.34 -20.74
C LYS A 322 7.36 -5.13 -20.40
N LEU A 323 6.61 -4.60 -19.44
CA LEU A 323 5.29 -5.07 -19.05
C LEU A 323 4.39 -3.87 -18.68
N PRO A 324 4.03 -2.99 -19.65
CA PRO A 324 3.15 -1.85 -19.41
C PRO A 324 1.72 -2.34 -19.21
N VAL A 325 1.29 -2.37 -17.95
CA VAL A 325 -0.05 -2.83 -17.56
C VAL A 325 -0.57 -1.94 -16.43
N SER A 326 -1.86 -1.64 -16.48
CA SER A 326 -2.59 -0.88 -15.47
C SER A 326 -3.30 -1.78 -14.46
N ARG A 327 -3.54 -3.05 -14.83
CA ARG A 327 -4.04 -4.10 -13.94
C ARG A 327 -3.03 -4.49 -12.86
N LEU A 328 -3.54 -5.21 -11.86
CA LEU A 328 -2.71 -5.91 -10.88
C LEU A 328 -1.85 -6.99 -11.57
N VAL A 329 -0.58 -7.07 -11.20
CA VAL A 329 0.37 -8.09 -11.66
C VAL A 329 0.95 -8.76 -10.43
N GLU A 330 0.74 -10.06 -10.31
CA GLU A 330 1.32 -10.84 -9.21
C GLU A 330 2.85 -11.00 -9.39
N PRO A 331 3.61 -11.16 -8.30
CA PRO A 331 5.06 -11.21 -8.36
C PRO A 331 5.64 -12.25 -9.32
N HIS A 332 5.05 -13.46 -9.39
CA HIS A 332 5.49 -14.51 -10.31
C HIS A 332 5.34 -14.14 -11.79
N GLN A 333 4.39 -13.25 -12.12
CA GLN A 333 4.20 -12.76 -13.50
C GLN A 333 5.23 -11.69 -13.89
N ALA A 334 5.93 -11.10 -12.91
CA ALA A 334 6.83 -9.96 -13.13
C ALA A 334 8.12 -10.32 -13.87
N GLY A 335 8.38 -11.60 -14.15
CA GLY A 335 9.44 -12.04 -15.05
C GLY A 335 9.05 -12.04 -16.54
N LEU A 336 7.76 -11.95 -16.88
CA LEU A 336 7.27 -12.05 -18.26
C LEU A 336 7.31 -10.71 -18.99
N ASP A 337 7.49 -10.72 -20.31
CA ASP A 337 7.24 -9.55 -21.15
C ASP A 337 5.83 -9.63 -21.76
N GLY A 338 5.16 -8.48 -21.90
CA GLY A 338 3.79 -8.45 -22.39
C GLY A 338 3.15 -7.07 -22.33
N LEU A 339 1.88 -6.98 -22.71
CA LEU A 339 1.09 -5.75 -22.67
C LEU A 339 -0.33 -6.05 -22.20
N GLU A 340 -1.01 -5.03 -21.70
CA GLU A 340 -2.44 -5.10 -21.44
C GLU A 340 -3.21 -4.68 -22.70
N TYR A 341 -4.21 -5.49 -23.06
CA TYR A 341 -5.16 -5.15 -24.12
C TYR A 341 -6.55 -4.92 -23.53
N VAL A 342 -7.15 -3.78 -23.90
CA VAL A 342 -8.53 -3.41 -23.57
C VAL A 342 -9.27 -3.18 -24.88
N VAL A 343 -10.55 -3.56 -24.96
CA VAL A 343 -11.38 -3.30 -26.14
C VAL A 343 -11.43 -1.78 -26.41
N PRO A 344 -11.10 -1.31 -27.62
CA PRO A 344 -11.16 0.10 -27.95
C PRO A 344 -12.54 0.71 -27.68
N GLY A 345 -12.57 1.87 -27.02
CA GLY A 345 -13.81 2.56 -26.64
C GLY A 345 -14.47 2.05 -25.35
N SER A 346 -13.92 1.03 -24.69
CA SER A 346 -14.35 0.66 -23.34
C SER A 346 -14.15 1.82 -22.36
N PRO A 347 -15.05 2.00 -21.38
CA PRO A 347 -14.84 2.95 -20.31
C PRO A 347 -13.49 2.68 -19.61
N PRO A 348 -12.73 3.72 -19.29
CA PRO A 348 -11.53 3.62 -18.48
C PRO A 348 -11.79 2.83 -17.19
N GLY A 349 -10.83 2.01 -16.76
CA GLY A 349 -10.97 1.12 -15.62
C GLY A 349 -11.64 -0.24 -15.93
N THR A 350 -12.18 -0.43 -17.14
CA THR A 350 -12.58 -1.76 -17.65
C THR A 350 -11.36 -2.69 -17.62
N PRO A 351 -11.44 -3.87 -16.99
CA PRO A 351 -10.33 -4.82 -16.94
C PRO A 351 -9.87 -5.24 -18.35
N GLY A 352 -8.56 -5.14 -18.62
CA GLY A 352 -7.94 -5.70 -19.81
C GLY A 352 -7.48 -7.14 -19.61
N VAL A 353 -6.90 -7.71 -20.67
CA VAL A 353 -6.26 -9.03 -20.66
C VAL A 353 -4.76 -8.89 -20.90
N LEU A 354 -3.95 -9.74 -20.26
CA LEU A 354 -2.52 -9.83 -20.56
C LEU A 354 -2.31 -10.57 -21.87
N ILE A 355 -1.57 -9.95 -22.79
CA ILE A 355 -1.00 -10.63 -23.95
C ILE A 355 0.52 -10.64 -23.76
N THR A 356 1.10 -11.84 -23.74
CA THR A 356 2.54 -12.01 -23.51
C THR A 356 3.33 -12.10 -24.82
N VAL A 357 4.66 -12.05 -24.71
CA VAL A 357 5.56 -12.08 -25.87
C VAL A 357 6.03 -13.50 -26.13
N ALA A 358 5.74 -14.03 -27.33
CA ALA A 358 6.23 -15.34 -27.77
C ALA A 358 7.73 -15.27 -28.06
N THR A 359 8.47 -16.32 -27.68
CA THR A 359 9.95 -16.39 -27.83
C THR A 359 10.41 -17.30 -28.98
N ALA A 360 9.45 -17.98 -29.61
CA ALA A 360 9.62 -18.83 -30.79
C ALA A 360 8.35 -18.75 -31.66
N PRO A 361 8.39 -19.23 -32.92
CA PRO A 361 7.20 -19.30 -33.78
C PRO A 361 6.01 -19.97 -33.08
N PRO A 362 4.84 -19.30 -32.98
CA PRO A 362 3.68 -19.85 -32.30
C PRO A 362 3.05 -20.98 -33.12
N VAL A 363 2.65 -22.04 -32.43
CA VAL A 363 1.92 -23.20 -32.95
C VAL A 363 0.65 -23.35 -32.11
N LEU A 364 -0.51 -23.53 -32.73
CA LEU A 364 -1.72 -23.82 -31.96
C LEU A 364 -1.79 -25.30 -31.61
N GLU A 365 -2.26 -25.56 -30.41
CA GLU A 365 -2.69 -26.90 -30.01
C GLU A 365 -3.73 -27.47 -30.98
N THR A 366 -3.59 -28.76 -31.25
CA THR A 366 -4.55 -29.60 -31.98
C THR A 366 -4.82 -30.85 -31.16
N ALA A 367 -5.96 -31.51 -31.36
CA ALA A 367 -6.36 -32.70 -30.59
C ALA A 367 -5.20 -33.70 -30.34
N ASN A 368 -4.81 -33.83 -29.08
CA ASN A 368 -3.57 -34.48 -28.63
C ASN A 368 -3.73 -35.15 -27.25
N ASP A 369 -4.96 -35.49 -26.87
CA ASP A 369 -5.39 -35.95 -25.54
C ASP A 369 -4.81 -37.33 -25.12
N SER A 370 -3.98 -37.94 -25.96
CA SER A 370 -3.40 -39.27 -25.72
C SER A 370 -2.04 -39.43 -26.42
N ALA A 371 -1.21 -40.32 -25.89
CA ALA A 371 0.06 -40.67 -26.51
C ALA A 371 -0.07 -41.21 -27.95
N ALA A 372 -1.23 -41.74 -28.34
CA ALA A 372 -1.46 -42.23 -29.70
C ALA A 372 -1.83 -41.11 -30.70
N SER A 373 -2.25 -39.95 -30.20
CA SER A 373 -2.69 -38.78 -30.97
C SER A 373 -1.78 -37.56 -30.76
N MET A 374 -0.57 -37.76 -30.25
CA MET A 374 0.35 -36.68 -29.91
C MET A 374 0.65 -35.75 -31.09
N GLN A 375 0.67 -34.45 -30.81
CA GLN A 375 0.99 -33.43 -31.81
C GLN A 375 2.51 -33.38 -32.03
N GLN A 376 2.93 -33.62 -33.27
CA GLN A 376 4.34 -33.53 -33.65
C GLN A 376 4.77 -32.06 -33.79
N LEU A 377 5.80 -31.67 -33.05
CA LEU A 377 6.38 -30.34 -33.02
C LEU A 377 7.64 -30.25 -33.87
N THR A 378 7.81 -29.11 -34.55
CA THR A 378 9.06 -28.71 -35.19
C THR A 378 9.64 -27.56 -34.38
N TRP A 379 10.70 -27.81 -33.61
CA TRP A 379 11.35 -26.77 -32.82
C TRP A 379 12.40 -26.00 -33.66
N PRO A 380 12.66 -24.71 -33.38
CA PRO A 380 12.09 -23.91 -32.30
C PRO A 380 10.61 -23.56 -32.51
N CYS A 381 9.79 -23.77 -31.49
CA CYS A 381 8.37 -23.42 -31.50
C CYS A 381 7.86 -23.07 -30.09
N GLU A 382 6.69 -22.45 -30.05
CA GLU A 382 5.95 -22.20 -28.81
C GLU A 382 4.50 -22.63 -29.04
N VAL A 383 4.03 -23.67 -28.34
CA VAL A 383 2.64 -24.13 -28.44
C VAL A 383 1.76 -23.27 -27.57
N HIS A 384 0.64 -22.80 -28.12
CA HIS A 384 -0.42 -22.11 -27.40
C HIS A 384 -1.61 -23.06 -27.32
N GLY A 385 -1.96 -23.45 -26.09
CA GLY A 385 -3.03 -24.41 -25.82
C GLY A 385 -3.84 -24.07 -24.59
N GLN A 386 -4.75 -24.96 -24.23
CA GLN A 386 -5.66 -24.82 -23.10
C GLN A 386 -5.79 -26.17 -22.38
N PHE A 387 -5.77 -26.18 -21.04
CA PHE A 387 -6.18 -27.36 -20.28
C PHE A 387 -7.71 -27.48 -20.28
N TYR A 388 -8.27 -27.79 -21.45
CA TYR A 388 -9.71 -27.79 -21.69
C TYR A 388 -10.10 -28.87 -22.71
N PRO A 389 -11.01 -29.79 -22.33
CA PRO A 389 -11.93 -29.72 -21.20
C PRO A 389 -11.35 -30.22 -19.86
N GLN A 390 -12.21 -30.43 -18.85
CA GLN A 390 -11.80 -30.98 -17.55
C GLN A 390 -10.96 -32.26 -17.70
N ARG A 391 -9.83 -32.35 -16.97
CA ARG A 391 -8.85 -33.46 -17.01
C ARG A 391 -8.11 -33.60 -18.35
N ASP A 392 -7.94 -32.51 -19.08
CA ASP A 392 -7.13 -32.52 -20.28
C ASP A 392 -5.69 -32.95 -20.03
N VAL A 393 -5.11 -33.67 -20.98
CA VAL A 393 -3.71 -34.13 -20.93
C VAL A 393 -3.15 -34.08 -22.34
N ASP A 394 -2.22 -33.16 -22.56
CA ASP A 394 -1.77 -32.84 -23.90
C ASP A 394 -0.43 -33.53 -24.18
N TRP A 395 -0.39 -34.29 -25.27
CA TRP A 395 0.78 -35.01 -25.70
C TRP A 395 1.45 -34.36 -26.91
N PHE A 396 2.77 -34.19 -26.83
CA PHE A 396 3.58 -33.68 -27.92
C PHE A 396 4.76 -34.60 -28.21
N SER A 397 5.29 -34.55 -29.43
CA SER A 397 6.55 -35.20 -29.78
C SER A 397 7.46 -34.28 -30.57
N PHE A 398 8.77 -34.47 -30.44
CA PHE A 398 9.77 -33.75 -31.23
C PHE A 398 11.02 -34.61 -31.41
N THR A 399 11.84 -34.31 -32.40
CA THR A 399 13.12 -35.00 -32.63
C THR A 399 14.27 -34.12 -32.18
N ALA A 400 15.26 -34.67 -31.49
CA ALA A 400 16.51 -33.98 -31.18
C ALA A 400 17.71 -34.91 -31.40
N LYS A 401 18.84 -34.33 -31.75
CA LYS A 401 20.13 -35.00 -31.88
C LYS A 401 20.86 -34.97 -30.54
N LYS A 402 21.73 -35.95 -30.34
CA LYS A 402 22.61 -36.03 -29.19
C LYS A 402 23.34 -34.69 -28.97
N ASP A 403 23.40 -34.28 -27.71
CA ASP A 403 24.05 -33.06 -27.21
C ASP A 403 23.36 -31.75 -27.66
N GLU A 404 22.23 -31.80 -28.40
CA GLU A 404 21.39 -30.60 -28.61
C GLU A 404 20.73 -30.19 -27.29
N THR A 405 20.89 -28.91 -26.95
CA THR A 405 20.32 -28.32 -25.73
C THR A 405 19.09 -27.49 -26.05
N LEU A 406 18.01 -27.72 -25.32
CA LEU A 406 16.71 -27.05 -25.45
C LEU A 406 16.24 -26.52 -24.10
N ILE A 407 15.56 -25.38 -24.11
CA ILE A 407 14.65 -25.03 -23.02
C ILE A 407 13.27 -25.60 -23.35
N ILE A 408 12.70 -26.32 -22.38
CA ILE A 408 11.33 -26.81 -22.39
C ILE A 408 10.64 -26.15 -21.18
N GLU A 409 9.78 -25.18 -21.43
CA GLU A 409 9.14 -24.38 -20.38
C GLU A 409 7.65 -24.30 -20.62
N LEU A 410 6.85 -24.55 -19.57
CA LEU A 410 5.41 -24.46 -19.62
C LEU A 410 4.95 -23.29 -18.75
N ILE A 411 4.34 -22.28 -19.37
CA ILE A 411 3.88 -21.07 -18.71
C ILE A 411 2.35 -21.08 -18.65
N SER A 412 1.78 -21.12 -17.45
CA SER A 412 0.33 -21.02 -17.24
C SER A 412 0.01 -20.17 -16.02
N GLN A 413 0.60 -20.48 -14.86
CA GLN A 413 0.43 -19.69 -13.64
C GLN A 413 0.95 -18.26 -13.83
N ARG A 414 2.11 -18.07 -14.49
CA ARG A 414 2.61 -16.72 -14.77
C ARG A 414 1.75 -15.96 -15.79
N LEU A 415 0.87 -16.63 -16.55
CA LEU A 415 -0.16 -15.94 -17.35
C LEU A 415 -1.32 -15.41 -16.50
N GLY A 416 -1.35 -15.75 -15.20
CA GLY A 416 -2.42 -15.41 -14.27
C GLY A 416 -3.45 -16.53 -14.10
N MET A 417 -3.17 -17.73 -14.60
CA MET A 417 -4.10 -18.85 -14.49
C MET A 417 -3.93 -19.57 -13.14
N PRO A 418 -5.02 -20.01 -12.49
CA PRO A 418 -4.95 -20.75 -11.24
C PRO A 418 -4.66 -22.25 -11.51
N THR A 419 -3.54 -22.54 -12.16
CA THR A 419 -3.11 -23.89 -12.56
C THR A 419 -1.92 -24.38 -11.73
N ASP A 420 -1.79 -25.70 -11.63
CA ASP A 420 -0.65 -26.42 -11.06
C ASP A 420 -0.11 -27.36 -12.15
N ALA A 421 0.66 -26.79 -13.07
CA ALA A 421 1.02 -27.45 -14.32
C ALA A 421 2.23 -28.36 -14.14
N SER A 422 2.24 -29.53 -14.78
CA SER A 422 3.36 -30.48 -14.74
C SER A 422 3.74 -30.94 -16.15
N LEU A 423 5.01 -31.31 -16.34
CA LEU A 423 5.53 -31.89 -17.58
C LEU A 423 6.29 -33.21 -17.31
N LEU A 424 6.08 -34.18 -18.18
CA LEU A 424 6.84 -35.44 -18.25
C LEU A 424 7.53 -35.53 -19.61
N LEU A 425 8.86 -35.56 -19.61
CA LEU A 425 9.69 -35.81 -20.77
C LEU A 425 10.06 -37.29 -20.83
N GLN A 426 9.82 -37.90 -22.00
CA GLN A 426 10.16 -39.30 -22.28
C GLN A 426 10.98 -39.40 -23.57
N GLN A 427 11.75 -40.48 -23.69
CA GLN A 427 12.49 -40.85 -24.88
C GLN A 427 11.92 -42.13 -25.49
N GLU A 428 11.76 -42.17 -26.81
CA GLU A 428 11.51 -43.40 -27.54
C GLU A 428 12.82 -44.20 -27.69
N VAL A 429 12.79 -45.46 -27.28
CA VAL A 429 13.94 -46.37 -27.32
C VAL A 429 13.54 -47.64 -28.03
N LEU A 430 14.36 -48.11 -28.98
CA LEU A 430 14.15 -49.41 -29.61
C LEU A 430 14.63 -50.52 -28.67
N ASP A 431 13.76 -51.50 -28.40
CA ASP A 431 14.16 -52.73 -27.72
C ASP A 431 14.98 -53.66 -28.64
N GLU A 432 15.44 -54.79 -28.11
CA GLU A 432 16.21 -55.80 -28.85
C GLU A 432 15.45 -56.35 -30.08
N GLN A 433 14.12 -56.26 -30.07
CA GLN A 433 13.22 -56.69 -31.12
C GLN A 433 12.88 -55.57 -32.12
N LYS A 434 13.48 -54.38 -31.97
CA LYS A 434 13.20 -53.16 -32.75
C LYS A 434 11.77 -52.62 -32.58
N THR A 435 11.14 -52.91 -31.46
CA THR A 435 9.87 -52.29 -31.06
C THR A 435 10.16 -50.99 -30.32
N VAL A 436 9.34 -49.96 -30.55
CA VAL A 436 9.44 -48.71 -29.79
C VAL A 436 8.93 -48.94 -28.37
N THR A 437 9.81 -48.77 -27.41
CA THR A 437 9.53 -48.65 -25.98
C THR A 437 9.73 -47.20 -25.54
N VAL A 438 9.22 -46.84 -24.36
CA VAL A 438 9.33 -45.47 -23.84
C VAL A 438 10.08 -45.49 -22.53
N LYS A 439 11.06 -44.58 -22.40
CA LYS A 439 11.83 -44.36 -21.19
C LYS A 439 11.51 -42.97 -20.65
N ASP A 440 11.00 -42.90 -19.43
CA ASP A 440 10.85 -41.63 -18.72
C ASP A 440 12.24 -41.05 -18.45
N LEU A 441 12.44 -39.81 -18.88
CA LEU A 441 13.67 -39.08 -18.63
C LEU A 441 13.51 -38.17 -17.41
N GLN A 442 12.46 -37.35 -17.39
CA GLN A 442 12.30 -36.35 -16.35
C GLN A 442 10.84 -35.97 -16.15
N PHE A 443 10.41 -35.92 -14.89
CA PHE A 443 9.15 -35.32 -14.46
C PHE A 443 9.47 -34.00 -13.76
N VAL A 444 8.82 -32.91 -14.16
CA VAL A 444 8.96 -31.57 -13.57
C VAL A 444 7.57 -31.05 -13.26
N ASP A 445 7.37 -30.59 -12.03
CA ASP A 445 6.09 -30.11 -11.52
C ASP A 445 6.22 -28.61 -11.26
N ASP A 446 6.96 -28.25 -10.21
CA ASP A 446 7.36 -26.88 -9.95
C ASP A 446 8.71 -26.55 -10.59
N VAL A 447 9.01 -25.25 -10.76
CA VAL A 447 10.40 -24.82 -10.87
C VAL A 447 11.11 -25.35 -9.63
N GLY A 448 12.02 -26.30 -9.83
CA GLY A 448 12.97 -26.70 -8.81
C GLY A 448 13.75 -25.46 -8.42
N MET A 449 13.29 -24.76 -7.38
CA MET A 449 14.14 -23.89 -6.59
C MET A 449 15.32 -24.79 -6.28
N GLY A 450 16.48 -24.51 -6.88
CA GLY A 450 17.71 -25.25 -6.58
C GLY A 450 17.72 -25.47 -5.07
N ASN A 451 18.07 -26.67 -4.62
CA ASN A 451 17.90 -27.20 -3.26
C ASN A 451 18.46 -26.23 -2.19
N ASN A 452 17.75 -25.12 -1.97
CA ASN A 452 18.04 -24.04 -1.06
C ASN A 452 17.45 -24.51 0.25
N ASN A 453 18.07 -25.56 0.79
CA ASN A 453 17.70 -26.15 2.07
C ASN A 453 17.98 -25.14 3.20
N ASN A 454 18.49 -23.96 2.87
CA ASN A 454 18.37 -22.80 3.72
C ASN A 454 16.98 -22.17 3.55
N ASN A 455 16.25 -22.12 4.64
CA ASN A 455 15.04 -21.30 4.80
C ASN A 455 15.24 -19.80 4.41
N GLN A 456 16.41 -19.36 3.91
CA GLN A 456 16.70 -17.98 3.49
C GLN A 456 15.89 -17.53 2.27
N ALA A 457 15.56 -18.43 1.33
CA ALA A 457 14.72 -18.05 0.20
C ALA A 457 13.31 -17.57 0.63
N ARG A 458 12.82 -18.04 1.80
CA ARG A 458 11.55 -17.60 2.39
C ARG A 458 11.73 -16.58 3.52
N ALA A 459 12.74 -16.75 4.37
CA ALA A 459 12.82 -16.04 5.64
C ALA A 459 13.06 -14.54 5.52
N TYR A 460 13.44 -14.00 4.34
CA TYR A 460 13.83 -12.59 4.19
C TYR A 460 13.20 -11.90 2.96
N ARG A 461 12.13 -12.47 2.38
CA ARG A 461 11.58 -12.03 1.07
C ARG A 461 10.06 -12.05 1.02
N HIS A 462 9.38 -11.83 2.14
CA HIS A 462 7.92 -11.90 2.20
C HIS A 462 7.25 -10.72 1.48
N GLU A 463 7.96 -9.67 1.12
CA GLU A 463 7.41 -8.50 0.41
C GLU A 463 7.07 -8.75 -1.06
N PHE A 464 7.71 -9.75 -1.69
CA PHE A 464 7.58 -10.03 -3.11
C PHE A 464 7.95 -11.49 -3.39
N ASP A 465 6.94 -12.35 -3.49
CA ASP A 465 7.13 -13.80 -3.66
C ASP A 465 7.09 -14.21 -5.14
N GLU A 466 8.26 -14.20 -5.78
CA GLU A 466 8.40 -14.46 -7.22
C GLU A 466 8.18 -15.93 -7.64
N ARG A 467 7.99 -16.83 -6.68
CA ARG A 467 7.97 -18.27 -6.93
C ARG A 467 6.78 -18.66 -7.80
N THR A 468 7.01 -19.65 -8.66
CA THR A 468 6.00 -20.16 -9.58
C THR A 468 5.97 -21.67 -9.61
N THR A 469 4.79 -22.22 -9.89
CA THR A 469 4.53 -23.64 -10.15
C THR A 469 4.62 -23.99 -11.63
N ASP A 470 5.07 -23.06 -12.49
CA ASP A 470 5.26 -23.29 -13.92
C ASP A 470 6.54 -24.12 -14.17
N PRO A 471 6.50 -25.32 -14.78
CA PRO A 471 7.69 -26.16 -14.90
C PRO A 471 8.65 -25.67 -15.99
N VAL A 472 9.95 -25.77 -15.69
CA VAL A 472 11.05 -25.34 -16.57
C VAL A 472 12.12 -26.43 -16.59
N LEU A 473 12.60 -26.78 -17.79
CA LEU A 473 13.62 -27.79 -18.01
C LEU A 473 14.64 -27.33 -19.05
N LEU A 474 15.91 -27.22 -18.63
CA LEU A 474 17.05 -27.16 -19.55
C LEU A 474 17.45 -28.60 -19.91
N PHE A 475 17.06 -29.05 -21.09
CA PHE A 475 17.23 -30.42 -21.57
C PHE A 475 18.41 -30.54 -22.53
N GLU A 476 19.33 -31.46 -22.25
CA GLU A 476 20.37 -31.88 -23.18
C GLU A 476 20.04 -33.29 -23.68
N ALA A 477 19.89 -33.45 -25.00
CA ALA A 477 19.47 -34.70 -25.59
C ALA A 477 20.53 -35.81 -25.42
N PRO A 478 20.24 -36.92 -24.72
CA PRO A 478 21.23 -37.96 -24.43
C PRO A 478 21.61 -38.80 -25.68
N ALA A 479 20.74 -38.82 -26.69
CA ALA A 479 20.97 -39.51 -27.95
C ALA A 479 20.12 -38.90 -29.08
N ASP A 480 20.44 -39.25 -30.31
CA ASP A 480 19.56 -38.98 -31.46
C ASP A 480 18.26 -39.77 -31.27
N GLY A 481 17.11 -39.10 -31.42
CA GLY A 481 15.83 -39.81 -31.38
C GLY A 481 14.61 -38.90 -31.26
N THR A 482 13.48 -39.58 -31.09
CA THR A 482 12.18 -38.96 -30.80
C THR A 482 11.99 -38.86 -29.29
N TYR A 483 11.54 -37.70 -28.86
CA TYR A 483 11.17 -37.38 -27.49
C TYR A 483 9.68 -37.06 -27.42
N ARG A 484 9.07 -37.36 -26.28
CA ARG A 484 7.65 -37.16 -26.02
C ARG A 484 7.48 -36.29 -24.79
N LEU A 485 6.53 -35.36 -24.85
CA LEU A 485 6.10 -34.53 -23.73
C LEU A 485 4.66 -34.88 -23.40
N MET A 486 4.37 -35.07 -22.12
CA MET A 486 3.02 -35.05 -21.58
C MET A 486 2.93 -33.86 -20.65
N ILE A 487 1.96 -32.97 -20.87
CA ILE A 487 1.66 -31.88 -19.95
C ILE A 487 0.25 -32.05 -19.40
N ARG A 488 0.02 -31.53 -18.19
CA ARG A 488 -1.30 -31.49 -17.56
C ARG A 488 -1.34 -30.45 -16.46
N ASP A 489 -2.53 -30.02 -16.09
CA ASP A 489 -2.79 -29.24 -14.87
C ASP A 489 -3.41 -30.15 -13.79
N GLY A 490 -2.78 -30.19 -12.61
CA GLY A 490 -3.25 -30.95 -11.45
C GLY A 490 -4.59 -30.46 -10.89
N LEU A 491 -4.97 -29.20 -11.14
CA LEU A 491 -6.22 -28.58 -10.70
C LEU A 491 -7.36 -28.68 -11.73
N SER A 492 -7.03 -28.94 -13.00
CA SER A 492 -7.99 -29.06 -14.13
C SER A 492 -9.04 -30.15 -13.91
N ALA A 493 -8.83 -31.05 -12.95
CA ALA A 493 -9.78 -32.08 -12.56
C ALA A 493 -11.04 -31.54 -11.87
N LEU A 494 -11.11 -30.26 -11.49
CA LEU A 494 -12.21 -29.71 -10.68
C LEU A 494 -13.35 -29.09 -11.51
N LYS A 495 -13.07 -28.57 -12.72
CA LYS A 495 -14.08 -27.97 -13.63
C LYS A 495 -13.55 -27.83 -15.06
N SER A 496 -14.44 -27.86 -16.05
CA SER A 496 -14.09 -27.46 -17.42
C SER A 496 -14.06 -25.93 -17.50
N ASP A 497 -12.88 -25.33 -17.55
CA ASP A 497 -12.71 -23.88 -17.58
C ASP A 497 -11.81 -23.50 -18.77
N PRO A 498 -12.37 -22.94 -19.86
CA PRO A 498 -11.60 -22.62 -21.06
C PRO A 498 -10.61 -21.49 -20.86
N ARG A 499 -10.62 -20.81 -19.71
CA ARG A 499 -9.64 -19.77 -19.41
C ARG A 499 -8.25 -20.33 -19.12
N LEU A 500 -8.11 -21.61 -18.78
CA LEU A 500 -6.84 -22.24 -18.37
C LEU A 500 -5.87 -22.43 -19.55
N THR A 501 -5.43 -21.32 -20.14
CA THR A 501 -4.48 -21.28 -21.27
C THR A 501 -3.04 -21.51 -20.81
N TYR A 502 -2.23 -22.15 -21.65
CA TYR A 502 -0.79 -22.31 -21.42
C TYR A 502 0.04 -21.93 -22.65
N ARG A 503 1.35 -21.73 -22.41
CA ARG A 503 2.39 -21.64 -23.44
C ARG A 503 3.44 -22.72 -23.19
N LEU A 504 3.65 -23.65 -24.12
CA LEU A 504 4.73 -24.64 -24.09
C LEU A 504 5.86 -24.20 -25.03
N ILE A 505 6.96 -23.72 -24.47
CA ILE A 505 8.14 -23.27 -25.19
C ILE A 505 9.08 -24.45 -25.42
N VAL A 506 9.49 -24.69 -26.67
CA VAL A 506 10.51 -25.68 -27.04
C VAL A 506 11.47 -25.04 -28.05
N ARG A 507 12.64 -24.61 -27.60
CA ARG A 507 13.64 -23.92 -28.46
C ARG A 507 15.06 -23.99 -27.85
N PRO A 508 16.12 -23.61 -28.59
CA PRO A 508 17.43 -23.40 -28.00
C PRO A 508 17.41 -22.36 -26.87
N PRO A 509 18.26 -22.50 -25.83
CA PRO A 509 18.39 -21.51 -24.76
C PRO A 509 18.74 -20.11 -25.30
N GLN A 510 18.10 -19.09 -24.73
CA GLN A 510 18.36 -17.68 -24.96
C GLN A 510 18.61 -17.01 -23.59
N PRO A 511 19.79 -17.24 -22.98
CA PRO A 511 20.09 -16.73 -21.64
C PRO A 511 19.84 -15.23 -21.56
N ASP A 512 19.14 -14.78 -20.52
CA ASP A 512 18.88 -13.36 -20.24
C ASP A 512 18.40 -13.22 -18.79
N PHE A 513 18.07 -12.00 -18.36
CA PHE A 513 17.46 -11.76 -17.06
C PHE A 513 16.42 -10.63 -17.10
N ARG A 514 15.50 -10.65 -16.14
CA ARG A 514 14.65 -9.50 -15.76
C ARG A 514 14.88 -9.18 -14.29
N LEU A 515 14.63 -7.93 -13.91
CA LEU A 515 14.73 -7.49 -12.52
C LEU A 515 13.40 -6.95 -12.02
N ALA A 516 13.09 -7.22 -10.76
CA ALA A 516 12.07 -6.50 -9.98
C ALA A 516 12.69 -5.97 -8.68
N ALA A 517 12.28 -4.79 -8.24
CA ALA A 517 12.77 -4.16 -7.02
C ALA A 517 11.60 -3.81 -6.09
N ALA A 518 11.69 -4.22 -4.83
CA ALA A 518 10.68 -3.99 -3.79
C ALA A 518 11.34 -3.51 -2.49
N PRO A 519 10.77 -2.52 -1.78
CA PRO A 519 11.25 -2.17 -0.44
C PRO A 519 11.13 -3.36 0.51
N ALA A 520 12.18 -3.65 1.29
CA ALA A 520 12.22 -4.76 2.25
C ALA A 520 11.28 -4.62 3.47
N ARG A 521 10.44 -3.57 3.48
CA ARG A 521 9.41 -3.31 4.48
C ARG A 521 8.16 -2.80 3.80
N SER A 522 7.77 -3.48 2.74
CA SER A 522 6.68 -3.05 1.91
C SER A 522 5.38 -3.06 2.71
N GLY A 523 4.78 -1.88 2.84
CA GLY A 523 3.72 -1.60 3.79
C GLY A 523 3.84 -0.20 4.36
N ALA A 524 5.05 0.16 4.75
CA ALA A 524 5.42 1.54 5.07
C ALA A 524 6.03 2.23 3.83
N ALA A 525 6.16 3.54 3.90
CA ALA A 525 6.93 4.30 2.92
C ALA A 525 8.40 3.88 2.87
N PHE A 526 9.06 4.05 1.72
CA PHE A 526 10.51 3.83 1.62
C PHE A 526 11.26 5.08 2.12
N GLN A 527 11.42 5.13 3.44
CA GLN A 527 11.75 6.32 4.19
C GLN A 527 13.03 6.14 5.00
N LEU A 528 14.03 6.97 4.74
CA LEU A 528 15.26 7.01 5.54
C LEU A 528 15.16 8.01 6.69
N ARG A 529 15.86 7.71 7.79
CA ARG A 529 16.22 8.69 8.82
C ARG A 529 17.62 9.24 8.55
N LYS A 530 17.92 10.46 9.02
CA LYS A 530 19.25 11.07 8.86
C LYS A 530 20.33 10.17 9.43
N GLY A 531 21.38 9.90 8.65
CA GLY A 531 22.44 8.99 9.05
C GLY A 531 22.05 7.50 9.11
N GLY A 532 20.83 7.16 8.68
CA GLY A 532 20.27 5.81 8.67
C GLY A 532 20.42 5.09 7.35
N ARG A 533 19.93 3.86 7.33
CA ARG A 533 19.93 2.97 6.17
C ARG A 533 18.58 2.29 6.01
N GLU A 534 18.21 2.04 4.76
CA GLU A 534 17.01 1.30 4.37
C GLU A 534 17.36 0.34 3.21
N THR A 535 16.63 -0.76 3.08
CA THR A 535 16.95 -1.84 2.14
C THR A 535 15.91 -1.98 1.02
N LEU A 536 16.41 -2.18 -0.20
CA LEU A 536 15.64 -2.44 -1.41
C LEU A 536 16.04 -3.82 -1.94
N HIS A 537 15.12 -4.77 -1.88
CA HIS A 537 15.32 -6.10 -2.44
C HIS A 537 15.22 -6.05 -3.96
N VAL A 538 16.18 -6.67 -4.64
CA VAL A 538 16.22 -6.83 -6.09
C VAL A 538 16.13 -8.31 -6.41
N THR A 539 15.02 -8.71 -7.03
CA THR A 539 14.78 -10.07 -7.54
C THR A 539 15.25 -10.17 -8.99
N ALA A 540 16.02 -11.20 -9.29
CA ALA A 540 16.52 -11.53 -10.61
C ALA A 540 15.80 -12.77 -11.16
N PHE A 541 14.98 -12.55 -12.17
CA PHE A 541 14.40 -13.62 -12.98
C PHE A 541 15.44 -14.04 -14.01
N ARG A 542 16.16 -15.13 -13.74
CA ARG A 542 17.17 -15.70 -14.63
C ARG A 542 16.48 -16.57 -15.67
N LEU A 543 16.67 -16.25 -16.95
CA LEU A 543 16.03 -16.95 -18.07
C LEU A 543 16.98 -17.98 -18.68
N ASP A 544 16.43 -19.13 -19.07
CA ASP A 544 17.09 -20.17 -19.87
C ASP A 544 18.47 -20.63 -19.34
N GLY A 545 18.58 -20.81 -18.03
CA GLY A 545 19.82 -21.26 -17.39
C GLY A 545 20.90 -20.18 -17.25
N PHE A 546 20.56 -18.89 -17.44
CA PHE A 546 21.50 -17.79 -17.22
C PHE A 546 22.03 -17.73 -15.78
N ASP A 547 23.29 -18.10 -15.59
CA ASP A 547 23.93 -18.18 -14.27
C ASP A 547 25.00 -17.11 -14.02
N GLY A 548 25.11 -16.10 -14.90
CA GLY A 548 26.14 -15.06 -14.80
C GLY A 548 25.92 -14.08 -13.64
N GLU A 549 26.99 -13.36 -13.27
CA GLU A 549 26.92 -12.24 -12.32
C GLU A 549 26.04 -11.11 -12.87
N ILE A 550 25.12 -10.60 -12.05
CA ILE A 550 24.30 -9.41 -12.37
C ILE A 550 24.71 -8.28 -11.42
N ARG A 551 25.23 -7.18 -11.98
CA ARG A 551 25.55 -5.95 -11.25
C ARG A 551 24.31 -5.07 -11.19
N ALA A 552 23.88 -4.66 -10.01
CA ALA A 552 22.74 -3.75 -9.84
C ALA A 552 23.18 -2.43 -9.18
N VAL A 553 22.69 -1.33 -9.74
CA VAL A 553 22.96 0.04 -9.29
C VAL A 553 21.66 0.82 -9.21
N VAL A 554 21.58 1.72 -8.22
CA VAL A 554 20.44 2.65 -8.05
C VAL A 554 20.85 4.10 -8.31
N SER A 555 19.92 4.86 -8.89
CA SER A 555 20.03 6.30 -9.15
C SER A 555 18.71 7.00 -8.82
N GLY A 556 18.61 8.32 -9.01
CA GLY A 556 17.38 9.07 -8.72
C GLY A 556 17.11 9.30 -7.22
N LEU A 557 18.14 9.16 -6.39
CA LEU A 557 18.07 9.30 -4.93
C LEU A 557 18.01 10.77 -4.49
N PRO A 558 17.43 11.08 -3.31
CA PRO A 558 17.48 12.41 -2.72
C PRO A 558 18.91 12.92 -2.48
N GLU A 559 19.07 14.24 -2.37
CA GLU A 559 20.36 14.86 -2.04
C GLU A 559 20.93 14.29 -0.73
N GLY A 560 22.18 13.81 -0.78
CA GLY A 560 22.87 13.22 0.37
C GLY A 560 22.52 11.75 0.67
N VAL A 561 21.77 11.09 -0.21
CA VAL A 561 21.52 9.64 -0.15
C VAL A 561 22.36 8.90 -1.19
N THR A 562 23.03 7.82 -0.78
CA THR A 562 23.89 7.00 -1.65
C THR A 562 23.54 5.52 -1.52
N SER A 563 24.09 4.69 -2.40
CA SER A 563 24.01 3.23 -2.33
C SER A 563 25.20 2.62 -3.06
N GLU A 564 25.76 1.52 -2.55
CA GLU A 564 26.82 0.78 -3.22
C GLU A 564 26.27 -0.03 -4.43
N GLU A 565 27.11 -0.22 -5.46
CA GLU A 565 26.82 -1.23 -6.49
C GLU A 565 26.87 -2.62 -5.85
N ILE A 566 25.86 -3.44 -6.13
CA ILE A 566 25.81 -4.82 -5.67
C ILE A 566 25.99 -5.81 -6.81
N VAL A 567 26.41 -7.03 -6.47
CA VAL A 567 26.49 -8.17 -7.38
C VAL A 567 25.58 -9.27 -6.88
N ILE A 568 24.56 -9.58 -7.68
CA ILE A 568 23.78 -10.81 -7.56
C ILE A 568 24.62 -11.90 -8.22
N GLY A 569 25.30 -12.68 -7.38
CA GLY A 569 26.25 -13.68 -7.85
C GLY A 569 25.59 -14.86 -8.59
N PRO A 570 26.41 -15.77 -9.13
CA PRO A 570 25.94 -16.99 -9.78
C PRO A 570 24.99 -17.79 -8.88
N GLY A 571 23.94 -18.37 -9.46
CA GLY A 571 22.90 -19.14 -8.78
C GLY A 571 21.94 -18.32 -7.91
N SER A 572 22.32 -17.10 -7.50
CA SER A 572 21.49 -16.24 -6.66
C SER A 572 20.36 -15.60 -7.46
N THR A 573 19.14 -15.67 -6.93
CA THR A 573 17.94 -15.02 -7.50
C THR A 573 17.64 -13.67 -6.86
N THR A 574 18.40 -13.23 -5.86
CA THR A 574 18.26 -11.87 -5.30
C THR A 574 19.58 -11.23 -4.90
N GLY A 575 19.53 -9.91 -4.77
CA GLY A 575 20.47 -9.13 -3.96
C GLY A 575 19.77 -7.93 -3.34
N THR A 576 20.39 -7.34 -2.32
CA THR A 576 19.83 -6.19 -1.60
C THR A 576 20.66 -4.94 -1.78
N LEU A 577 20.04 -3.90 -2.34
CA LEU A 577 20.60 -2.55 -2.37
C LEU A 577 20.35 -1.89 -1.01
N VAL A 578 21.42 -1.38 -0.39
CA VAL A 578 21.32 -0.62 0.86
C VAL A 578 21.43 0.86 0.51
N LEU A 579 20.42 1.64 0.83
CA LEU A 579 20.45 3.09 0.68
C LEU A 579 20.93 3.68 2.01
N THR A 580 21.91 4.58 1.96
CA THR A 580 22.49 5.27 3.13
C THR A 580 22.22 6.77 3.04
N ALA A 581 21.56 7.34 4.06
CA ALA A 581 21.40 8.78 4.19
C ALA A 581 22.56 9.38 4.99
N ALA A 582 23.17 10.46 4.52
CA ALA A 582 24.04 11.29 5.33
C ALA A 582 23.27 11.99 6.47
N ASP A 583 23.97 12.49 7.50
CA ASP A 583 23.32 13.23 8.61
C ASP A 583 22.64 14.53 8.13
N ALA A 584 23.12 15.11 7.03
CA ALA A 584 22.57 16.31 6.40
C ALA A 584 21.58 16.02 5.25
N ALA A 585 21.30 14.74 4.95
CA ALA A 585 20.43 14.37 3.84
C ALA A 585 18.99 14.87 4.05
N LYS A 586 18.31 15.19 2.95
CA LYS A 586 16.96 15.76 2.95
C LYS A 586 16.23 15.54 1.63
N GLY A 587 14.93 15.79 1.65
CA GLY A 587 14.09 15.78 0.44
C GLY A 587 13.62 14.38 0.04
N ALA A 588 13.17 14.29 -1.21
CA ALA A 588 12.62 13.08 -1.80
C ALA A 588 13.11 12.90 -3.25
N GLY A 589 13.08 11.66 -3.73
CA GLY A 589 13.49 11.27 -5.07
C GLY A 589 12.70 10.06 -5.56
N THR A 590 12.69 9.83 -6.86
CA THR A 590 12.13 8.59 -7.45
C THR A 590 13.28 7.76 -7.94
N LEU A 591 13.51 6.63 -7.26
CA LEU A 591 14.67 5.80 -7.54
C LEU A 591 14.54 5.10 -8.90
N LYS A 592 15.68 4.81 -9.52
CA LYS A 592 15.77 3.94 -10.70
C LYS A 592 16.81 2.85 -10.48
N VAL A 593 16.46 1.60 -10.74
CA VAL A 593 17.39 0.45 -10.61
C VAL A 593 17.75 -0.11 -11.96
N GLN A 594 19.04 -0.28 -12.19
CA GLN A 594 19.60 -0.81 -13.43
C GLN A 594 20.49 -2.01 -13.17
N GLY A 595 20.22 -3.11 -13.86
CA GLY A 595 21.02 -4.32 -13.90
C GLY A 595 21.93 -4.37 -15.12
N ARG A 596 23.15 -4.89 -14.95
CA ARG A 596 24.12 -5.16 -16.03
C ARG A 596 24.69 -6.55 -15.87
N ALA A 597 24.76 -7.29 -16.96
CA ALA A 597 25.40 -8.61 -16.97
C ALA A 597 26.00 -8.91 -18.34
N VAL A 598 26.95 -9.86 -18.39
CA VAL A 598 27.47 -10.38 -19.66
C VAL A 598 26.61 -11.57 -20.08
N VAL A 599 25.85 -11.39 -21.14
CA VAL A 599 24.97 -12.39 -21.74
C VAL A 599 25.50 -12.72 -23.13
N ASN A 600 25.76 -14.00 -23.40
CA ASN A 600 26.34 -14.45 -24.68
C ASN A 600 27.60 -13.67 -25.11
N GLY A 601 28.45 -13.31 -24.14
CA GLY A 601 29.68 -12.55 -24.38
C GLY A 601 29.48 -11.04 -24.59
N GLN A 602 28.25 -10.53 -24.53
CA GLN A 602 27.94 -9.10 -24.67
C GLN A 602 27.42 -8.53 -23.35
N GLU A 603 27.83 -7.32 -22.99
CA GLU A 603 27.24 -6.61 -21.86
C GLU A 603 25.83 -6.13 -22.23
N VAL A 604 24.84 -6.57 -21.46
CA VAL A 604 23.45 -6.17 -21.61
C VAL A 604 22.96 -5.44 -20.37
N GLN A 605 21.99 -4.55 -20.56
CA GLN A 605 21.42 -3.72 -19.52
C GLN A 605 19.91 -3.93 -19.42
N ARG A 606 19.38 -4.02 -18.20
CA ARG A 606 17.95 -4.19 -17.93
C ARG A 606 17.53 -3.25 -16.80
N GLU A 607 16.47 -2.47 -17.03
CA GLU A 607 15.84 -1.70 -15.95
C GLU A 607 14.99 -2.63 -15.09
N ALA A 608 15.00 -2.44 -13.77
CA ALA A 608 14.13 -3.18 -12.88
C ALA A 608 12.70 -2.66 -12.96
N ARG A 609 11.75 -3.59 -12.88
CA ARG A 609 10.35 -3.27 -12.58
C ARG A 609 10.23 -2.95 -11.11
N TYR A 610 9.29 -2.09 -10.74
CA TYR A 610 9.11 -1.71 -9.35
C TYR A 610 7.91 -2.42 -8.77
N ALA A 611 8.04 -2.89 -7.53
CA ALA A 611 7.01 -3.60 -6.80
C ALA A 611 6.78 -3.01 -5.40
N ALA A 612 5.61 -3.25 -4.84
CA ALA A 612 5.33 -3.03 -3.42
C ALA A 612 4.26 -4.00 -2.94
N ALA A 613 4.36 -4.47 -1.70
CA ALA A 613 3.25 -5.14 -1.04
C ALA A 613 2.02 -4.23 -0.95
N ALA A 614 0.86 -4.87 -1.07
CA ALA A 614 -0.46 -4.29 -0.86
C ALA A 614 -0.82 -4.22 0.63
N ALA A 615 -0.17 -5.02 1.48
CA ALA A 615 -0.40 -5.07 2.92
C ALA A 615 0.75 -4.43 3.73
N ILE A 616 0.45 -4.06 4.98
CA ILE A 616 1.46 -3.52 5.91
C ILE A 616 2.11 -4.67 6.68
N SER A 617 3.43 -4.85 6.54
CA SER A 617 4.20 -5.82 7.33
C SER A 617 4.44 -5.35 8.77
N GLN A 618 4.42 -6.27 9.72
CA GLN A 618 5.04 -6.05 11.02
C GLN A 618 6.56 -6.09 10.90
N ASN A 619 7.25 -5.33 11.74
CA ASN A 619 8.70 -5.41 11.85
C ASN A 619 9.14 -6.66 12.63
N ASN A 620 9.38 -7.74 11.90
CA ASN A 620 9.85 -9.01 12.46
C ASN A 620 11.37 -9.13 12.37
N GLN A 621 11.94 -9.95 13.24
CA GLN A 621 13.36 -10.30 13.15
C GLN A 621 13.63 -10.87 11.76
N PRO A 622 14.76 -10.53 11.11
CA PRO A 622 15.03 -10.92 9.74
C PRO A 622 14.86 -12.43 9.45
N ASN A 623 15.20 -13.35 10.37
CA ASN A 623 15.06 -14.79 10.11
C ASN A 623 13.69 -15.40 10.51
N ALA A 624 12.70 -14.57 10.80
CA ALA A 624 11.38 -15.04 11.22
C ALA A 624 10.64 -15.74 10.07
N ASN A 625 9.93 -16.80 10.40
CA ASN A 625 9.07 -17.48 9.42
C ASN A 625 7.74 -16.70 9.31
N VAL A 626 7.66 -15.80 8.33
CA VAL A 626 6.49 -14.95 8.08
C VAL A 626 5.84 -15.32 6.74
N PRO A 627 4.49 -15.31 6.64
CA PRO A 627 3.83 -15.52 5.36
C PRO A 627 4.19 -14.44 4.35
N SER A 628 4.29 -14.81 3.06
CA SER A 628 4.40 -13.85 1.97
C SER A 628 3.21 -12.88 1.96
N LEU A 629 3.48 -11.62 1.69
CA LEU A 629 2.50 -10.56 1.50
C LEU A 629 2.06 -10.55 0.04
N LYS A 630 0.79 -10.20 -0.18
CA LYS A 630 0.32 -9.84 -1.51
C LYS A 630 1.10 -8.63 -2.00
N ALA A 631 1.61 -8.67 -3.23
CA ALA A 631 2.38 -7.58 -3.81
C ALA A 631 2.00 -7.34 -5.27
N ARG A 632 2.37 -6.18 -5.79
CA ARG A 632 2.05 -5.77 -7.16
C ARG A 632 3.14 -4.92 -7.78
N LEU A 633 3.17 -4.88 -9.10
CA LEU A 633 3.95 -3.90 -9.85
C LEU A 633 3.36 -2.49 -9.74
N VAL A 634 4.25 -1.50 -9.86
CA VAL A 634 4.04 -0.10 -9.46
C VAL A 634 4.84 0.80 -10.41
N SER A 635 4.41 2.07 -10.56
CA SER A 635 5.05 2.97 -11.53
C SER A 635 6.46 3.42 -11.12
N GLY A 636 6.73 3.43 -9.81
CA GLY A 636 8.05 3.71 -9.25
C GLY A 636 8.05 3.68 -7.73
N ILE A 637 9.25 3.75 -7.15
CA ILE A 637 9.44 3.83 -5.69
C ILE A 637 9.94 5.23 -5.33
N GLN A 638 9.18 5.92 -4.48
CA GLN A 638 9.60 7.19 -3.90
C GLN A 638 10.44 6.93 -2.66
N VAL A 639 11.60 7.57 -2.60
CA VAL A 639 12.51 7.59 -1.46
C VAL A 639 12.41 8.96 -0.81
N SER A 640 12.29 9.02 0.52
CA SER A 640 12.38 10.29 1.24
C SER A 640 13.24 10.19 2.50
N VAL A 641 13.80 11.32 2.92
CA VAL A 641 14.60 11.43 4.16
C VAL A 641 13.83 12.22 5.20
N SER A 642 13.81 11.73 6.43
CA SER A 642 13.10 12.37 7.53
C SER A 642 13.83 13.64 7.90
N GLU A 643 13.14 14.78 7.86
CA GLU A 643 13.75 16.06 8.20
C GLU A 643 13.98 16.19 9.71
N LEU A 644 13.27 15.41 10.52
CA LEU A 644 13.16 15.61 11.97
C LEU A 644 13.82 14.51 12.79
N GLU A 645 14.05 13.33 12.21
CA GLU A 645 14.60 12.18 12.96
C GLU A 645 15.94 11.69 12.40
N ALA A 646 16.91 11.54 13.30
CA ALA A 646 18.12 10.78 13.07
C ALA A 646 17.87 9.29 13.32
N ALA A 647 18.62 8.43 12.61
CA ALA A 647 18.58 7.01 12.89
C ALA A 647 19.17 6.74 14.27
N PRO A 648 18.49 5.95 15.13
CA PRO A 648 18.97 5.70 16.49
C PRO A 648 20.31 4.95 16.48
N GLN A 649 20.46 4.01 15.54
CA GLN A 649 21.68 3.24 15.38
C GLN A 649 22.02 3.09 13.90
N THR A 650 23.32 3.02 13.59
CA THR A 650 23.83 2.71 12.25
C THR A 650 24.92 1.66 12.39
N LEU A 651 24.77 0.52 11.72
CA LEU A 651 25.76 -0.55 11.65
C LEU A 651 26.54 -0.43 10.36
N THR A 652 27.85 -0.57 10.37
CA THR A 652 28.74 -0.59 9.18
C THR A 652 29.62 -1.83 9.24
N ILE A 653 29.85 -2.46 8.09
CA ILE A 653 30.74 -3.63 7.97
C ILE A 653 31.85 -3.36 6.95
N GLY A 654 32.98 -4.03 7.16
CA GLY A 654 34.18 -3.87 6.34
C GLY A 654 34.99 -2.63 6.70
N ASN A 655 36.19 -2.55 6.12
CA ASN A 655 37.19 -1.50 6.35
C ASN A 655 37.74 -0.92 5.03
N GLY A 656 37.01 -1.14 3.92
CA GLY A 656 37.41 -0.71 2.57
C GLY A 656 38.42 -1.64 1.86
N GLN A 657 38.88 -2.73 2.49
CA GLN A 657 39.75 -3.70 1.83
C GLN A 657 38.94 -4.71 0.99
N PRO A 658 39.45 -5.14 -0.19
CA PRO A 658 38.83 -6.22 -0.94
C PRO A 658 38.77 -7.50 -0.11
N LEU A 659 37.61 -8.16 -0.10
CA LEU A 659 37.43 -9.46 0.54
C LEU A 659 37.52 -10.59 -0.49
N GLU A 660 38.40 -11.55 -0.25
CA GLU A 660 38.55 -12.72 -1.11
C GLU A 660 38.91 -13.95 -0.27
N THR A 661 38.31 -15.09 -0.59
CA THR A 661 38.66 -16.39 -0.04
C THR A 661 38.32 -17.50 -1.04
N SER A 662 38.60 -18.77 -0.72
CA SER A 662 38.19 -19.92 -1.54
C SER A 662 37.01 -20.68 -0.93
N ARG A 663 36.48 -21.65 -1.67
CA ARG A 663 35.66 -22.74 -1.08
C ARG A 663 36.37 -23.32 0.15
N GLY A 664 35.64 -23.68 1.20
CA GLY A 664 36.24 -24.07 2.48
C GLY A 664 36.87 -22.95 3.32
N GLY A 665 36.92 -21.72 2.79
CA GLY A 665 37.57 -20.57 3.42
C GLY A 665 36.73 -19.90 4.50
N VAL A 666 37.39 -18.95 5.18
CA VAL A 666 36.77 -18.09 6.20
C VAL A 666 37.09 -16.64 5.88
N LEU A 667 36.06 -15.79 5.86
CA LEU A 667 36.20 -14.33 5.81
C LEU A 667 35.99 -13.74 7.19
N LYS A 668 36.93 -12.90 7.62
CA LYS A 668 36.88 -12.12 8.86
C LYS A 668 36.47 -10.69 8.54
N ILE A 669 35.33 -10.25 9.06
CA ILE A 669 34.70 -8.99 8.67
C ILE A 669 34.55 -8.10 9.90
N PRO A 670 35.25 -6.94 9.95
CA PRO A 670 35.07 -5.99 11.03
C PRO A 670 33.71 -5.31 10.92
N TYR A 671 33.11 -4.96 12.06
CA TYR A 671 31.91 -4.15 12.14
C TYR A 671 32.13 -2.93 13.05
N GLN A 672 31.36 -1.88 12.79
CA GLN A 672 31.26 -0.67 13.60
C GLN A 672 29.80 -0.28 13.81
N VAL A 673 29.44 0.17 15.02
CA VAL A 673 28.11 0.68 15.35
C VAL A 673 28.19 2.11 15.86
N ARG A 674 27.43 3.00 15.22
CA ARG A 674 27.11 4.34 15.72
C ARG A 674 25.77 4.29 16.45
N ARG A 675 25.66 4.98 17.59
CA ARG A 675 24.45 5.08 18.41
C ARG A 675 24.21 6.54 18.78
N THR A 676 22.96 7.01 18.69
CA THR A 676 22.56 8.30 19.25
C THR A 676 22.31 8.20 20.75
N ASP A 677 22.25 9.32 21.46
CA ASP A 677 21.94 9.31 22.89
C ASP A 677 20.59 8.62 23.17
N GLY A 678 20.55 7.79 24.21
CA GLY A 678 19.35 7.03 24.59
C GLY A 678 19.04 5.79 23.74
N SER A 679 19.85 5.47 22.72
CA SER A 679 19.63 4.33 21.81
C SER A 679 20.50 3.10 22.12
N ALA A 680 20.91 2.90 23.37
CA ALA A 680 21.65 1.70 23.76
C ALA A 680 20.82 0.43 23.52
N GLY A 681 21.49 -0.69 23.23
CA GLY A 681 20.83 -1.97 22.96
C GLY A 681 21.72 -2.92 22.17
N ASN A 682 21.42 -4.22 22.29
CA ASN A 682 22.08 -5.26 21.52
C ASN A 682 21.45 -5.33 20.13
N ILE A 683 22.31 -5.43 19.12
CA ILE A 683 21.89 -5.69 17.74
C ILE A 683 22.23 -7.15 17.45
N THR A 684 21.27 -7.89 16.91
CA THR A 684 21.50 -9.22 16.35
C THR A 684 21.61 -9.09 14.83
N GLY A 685 22.74 -9.47 14.26
CA GLY A 685 23.01 -9.44 12.83
C GLY A 685 22.80 -10.78 12.13
N PHE A 686 22.20 -10.75 10.94
CA PHE A 686 22.00 -11.91 10.07
C PHE A 686 22.64 -11.64 8.70
N PRO A 687 23.63 -12.43 8.25
CA PRO A 687 24.18 -12.29 6.90
C PRO A 687 23.18 -12.69 5.82
N ILE A 688 22.89 -11.78 4.89
CA ILE A 688 21.90 -11.95 3.80
C ILE A 688 22.59 -11.81 2.43
N ASP A 689 22.05 -12.46 1.41
CA ASP A 689 22.58 -12.51 0.03
C ASP A 689 23.96 -13.18 -0.08
N VAL A 690 24.24 -14.15 0.79
CA VAL A 690 25.41 -15.02 0.70
C VAL A 690 25.11 -16.26 -0.17
N PRO A 691 26.12 -16.82 -0.88
CA PRO A 691 25.91 -18.00 -1.71
C PRO A 691 25.47 -19.23 -0.91
N ALA A 692 24.77 -20.15 -1.58
CA ALA A 692 24.54 -21.49 -1.05
C ALA A 692 25.87 -22.15 -0.64
N GLY A 693 25.84 -22.98 0.41
CA GLY A 693 27.07 -23.52 1.00
C GLY A 693 27.80 -22.55 1.95
N THR A 694 27.13 -21.51 2.45
CA THR A 694 27.66 -20.63 3.51
C THR A 694 27.06 -21.02 4.87
N GLN A 695 27.90 -21.15 5.91
CA GLN A 695 27.42 -21.26 7.29
C GLN A 695 26.95 -19.90 7.77
N LEU A 696 25.71 -19.83 8.28
CA LEU A 696 25.03 -18.58 8.64
C LEU A 696 25.11 -18.34 10.15
N PRO A 697 26.04 -17.51 10.65
CA PRO A 697 26.08 -17.15 12.06
C PRO A 697 24.98 -16.15 12.41
N GLN A 698 24.50 -16.20 13.65
CA GLN A 698 23.82 -15.08 14.29
C GLN A 698 24.86 -14.20 14.98
N VAL A 699 25.11 -13.01 14.45
CA VAL A 699 26.17 -12.11 14.93
C VAL A 699 25.64 -11.28 16.10
N GLN A 700 26.21 -11.43 17.30
CA GLN A 700 25.79 -10.67 18.47
C GLN A 700 26.61 -9.40 18.62
N ILE A 701 25.98 -8.24 18.44
CA ILE A 701 26.63 -6.92 18.47
C ILE A 701 26.16 -6.16 19.70
N GLY A 702 26.96 -6.23 20.78
CA GLY A 702 26.66 -5.64 22.08
C GLY A 702 27.10 -4.17 22.24
N GLY A 703 27.32 -3.76 23.49
CA GLY A 703 27.70 -2.39 23.87
C GLY A 703 29.02 -1.88 23.25
N ASN A 704 29.93 -2.76 22.83
CA ASN A 704 31.14 -2.38 22.11
C ASN A 704 30.79 -1.83 20.72
N ALA A 705 31.32 -0.67 20.38
CA ALA A 705 31.08 -0.02 19.10
C ALA A 705 31.83 -0.68 17.93
N ASN A 706 32.85 -1.52 18.19
CA ASN A 706 33.63 -2.19 17.15
C ASN A 706 33.80 -3.68 17.49
N GLY A 707 33.93 -4.52 16.48
CA GLY A 707 34.24 -5.95 16.61
C GLY A 707 34.45 -6.62 15.26
N GLU A 708 34.42 -7.95 15.24
CA GLU A 708 34.60 -8.77 14.04
C GLU A 708 33.66 -9.98 14.07
N PHE A 709 33.20 -10.44 12.92
CA PHE A 709 32.50 -11.71 12.75
C PHE A 709 33.07 -12.50 11.57
N GLU A 710 32.76 -13.79 11.52
CA GLU A 710 33.27 -14.70 10.49
C GLU A 710 32.16 -15.20 9.56
N LEU A 711 32.42 -15.24 8.26
CA LEU A 711 31.64 -16.03 7.29
C LEU A 711 32.46 -17.25 6.87
N ARG A 712 31.86 -18.44 6.95
CA ARG A 712 32.53 -19.71 6.66
C ARG A 712 31.85 -20.41 5.48
N PHE A 713 32.64 -20.82 4.49
CA PHE A 713 32.14 -21.43 3.26
C PHE A 713 32.45 -22.93 3.26
N THR A 714 31.51 -23.75 2.79
CA THR A 714 31.72 -25.19 2.63
C THR A 714 32.47 -25.51 1.33
N ALA A 715 32.83 -26.77 1.14
CA ALA A 715 33.37 -27.27 -0.12
C ALA A 715 32.37 -27.16 -1.29
N GLN A 716 31.08 -26.97 -1.03
CA GLN A 716 30.02 -26.91 -2.05
C GLN A 716 29.72 -25.49 -2.52
N ALA A 717 30.17 -24.46 -1.80
CA ALA A 717 29.88 -23.08 -2.13
C ALA A 717 30.29 -22.73 -3.56
N GLN A 718 29.41 -22.04 -4.30
CA GLN A 718 29.62 -21.72 -5.71
C GLN A 718 30.59 -20.53 -5.84
N PRO A 719 31.73 -20.66 -6.55
CA PRO A 719 32.63 -19.53 -6.80
C PRO A 719 31.96 -18.41 -7.58
N GLY A 720 32.43 -17.18 -7.38
CA GLY A 720 31.89 -15.98 -8.02
C GLY A 720 32.12 -14.73 -7.18
N LEU A 721 31.72 -13.58 -7.73
CA LEU A 721 31.58 -12.33 -6.99
C LEU A 721 30.17 -12.21 -6.42
N TYR A 722 30.08 -11.86 -5.14
CA TYR A 722 28.82 -11.70 -4.42
C TYR A 722 28.82 -10.39 -3.64
N SER A 723 27.63 -9.81 -3.46
CA SER A 723 27.37 -8.78 -2.46
C SER A 723 26.50 -9.33 -1.36
N PHE A 724 26.86 -9.03 -0.12
CA PHE A 724 26.07 -9.36 1.06
C PHE A 724 25.98 -8.14 1.97
N TYR A 725 25.02 -8.17 2.89
CA TYR A 725 24.96 -7.22 4.00
C TYR A 725 24.62 -7.96 5.29
N LEU A 726 24.83 -7.29 6.43
CA LEU A 726 24.43 -7.77 7.73
C LEU A 726 23.11 -7.10 8.11
N ALA A 727 22.01 -7.86 8.08
CA ALA A 727 20.70 -7.41 8.54
C ALA A 727 20.72 -7.35 10.08
N GLY A 728 21.05 -6.19 10.64
CA GLY A 728 20.98 -5.95 12.07
C GLY A 728 19.55 -5.76 12.55
N PHE A 729 19.21 -6.31 13.71
CA PHE A 729 17.91 -6.17 14.36
C PHE A 729 18.10 -5.86 15.85
N ASN A 730 17.54 -4.76 16.32
CA ASN A 730 17.50 -4.41 17.73
C ASN A 730 16.07 -4.57 18.25
N GLN A 731 15.87 -5.55 19.12
CA GLN A 731 14.58 -5.81 19.75
C GLN A 731 14.41 -4.95 21.01
N GLY A 732 13.32 -4.18 21.07
CA GLY A 732 12.96 -3.40 22.26
C GLY A 732 13.84 -2.16 22.53
N LEU A 733 14.34 -1.52 21.47
CA LEU A 733 14.95 -0.19 21.55
C LEU A 733 13.99 0.79 22.23
N GLN A 734 14.48 1.57 23.18
CA GLN A 734 13.66 2.60 23.81
C GLN A 734 13.54 3.83 22.91
N TYR A 735 12.31 4.19 22.53
CA TYR A 735 12.01 5.30 21.64
C TYR A 735 11.00 6.27 22.25
N LYS A 736 11.18 7.57 22.01
CA LYS A 736 10.28 8.65 22.46
C LYS A 736 9.71 9.38 21.24
N ARG A 737 8.41 9.27 21.00
CA ARG A 737 7.72 9.83 19.84
C ARG A 737 7.44 11.32 19.99
N SER A 738 7.94 12.15 19.07
CA SER A 738 7.54 13.57 18.87
C SER A 738 7.31 14.41 20.14
N PRO A 739 8.30 14.52 21.05
CA PRO A 739 8.14 15.26 22.31
C PRO A 739 7.78 16.75 22.13
N ASP A 740 8.19 17.37 21.02
CA ASP A 740 7.87 18.76 20.68
C ASP A 740 6.37 19.01 20.44
N LEU A 741 5.59 17.97 20.06
CA LEU A 741 4.14 18.11 19.91
C LEU A 741 3.43 18.31 21.25
N VAL A 742 4.03 17.84 22.36
CA VAL A 742 3.54 18.13 23.72
C VAL A 742 3.69 19.62 24.01
N ASP A 743 4.82 20.21 23.63
CA ASP A 743 5.08 21.63 23.85
C ASP A 743 4.16 22.50 22.99
N LYS A 744 3.94 22.15 21.71
CA LYS A 744 2.93 22.82 20.87
C LYS A 744 1.52 22.74 21.47
N ALA A 745 1.12 21.59 22.03
CA ALA A 745 -0.18 21.43 22.67
C ALA A 745 -0.31 22.30 23.93
N LYS A 746 0.76 22.42 24.74
CA LYS A 746 0.79 23.30 25.92
C LYS A 746 0.65 24.78 25.54
N VAL A 747 1.30 25.23 24.47
CA VAL A 747 1.14 26.61 23.97
C VAL A 747 -0.32 26.89 23.63
N ARG A 748 -1.02 25.97 22.95
CA ARG A 748 -2.47 26.11 22.69
C ARG A 748 -3.28 26.12 24.00
N GLN A 749 -2.97 25.22 24.93
CA GLN A 749 -3.64 25.13 26.23
C GLN A 749 -3.54 26.45 27.03
N GLU A 750 -2.36 27.07 27.07
CA GLU A 750 -2.13 28.35 27.73
C GLU A 750 -2.90 29.49 27.07
N ARG A 751 -2.91 29.53 25.72
CA ARG A 751 -3.70 30.52 24.97
C ARG A 751 -5.19 30.41 25.28
N VAL A 752 -5.76 29.20 25.24
CA VAL A 752 -7.17 28.97 25.56
C VAL A 752 -7.48 29.29 27.02
N ALA A 753 -6.56 29.01 27.96
CA ALA A 753 -6.71 29.38 29.36
C ALA A 753 -6.82 30.91 29.56
N LYS A 754 -6.03 31.69 28.80
CA LYS A 754 -6.10 33.15 28.81
C LYS A 754 -7.45 33.64 28.30
N VAL A 755 -7.94 33.12 27.18
CA VAL A 755 -9.26 33.48 26.63
C VAL A 755 -10.39 33.15 27.62
N LEU A 756 -10.33 31.99 28.29
CA LEU A 756 -11.31 31.64 29.33
C LEU A 756 -11.28 32.62 30.52
N THR A 757 -10.09 33.03 30.94
CA THR A 757 -9.92 34.01 32.03
C THR A 757 -10.53 35.36 31.65
N GLU A 758 -10.27 35.83 30.44
CA GLU A 758 -10.85 37.08 29.92
C GLU A 758 -12.38 36.99 29.79
N ALA A 759 -12.91 35.84 29.33
CA ALA A 759 -14.35 35.59 29.27
C ALA A 759 -15.01 35.60 30.66
N GLN A 760 -14.37 34.98 31.66
CA GLN A 760 -14.82 34.99 33.05
C GLN A 760 -14.87 36.40 33.64
N GLN A 761 -13.82 37.20 33.42
CA GLN A 761 -13.78 38.60 33.84
C GLN A 761 -14.88 39.42 33.16
N LYS A 762 -15.15 39.17 31.86
CA LYS A 762 -16.19 39.87 31.11
C LYS A 762 -17.59 39.55 31.65
N VAL A 763 -17.86 38.29 31.99
CA VAL A 763 -19.13 37.89 32.61
C VAL A 763 -19.31 38.54 33.98
N GLN A 764 -18.26 38.62 34.80
CA GLN A 764 -18.34 39.34 36.08
C GLN A 764 -18.67 40.82 35.88
N GLN A 765 -18.00 41.50 34.95
CA GLN A 765 -18.25 42.90 34.63
C GLN A 765 -19.70 43.13 34.16
N LEU A 766 -20.17 42.32 33.21
CA LEU A 766 -21.52 42.45 32.65
C LEU A 766 -22.61 42.05 33.65
N THR A 767 -22.31 41.16 34.60
CA THR A 767 -23.23 40.84 35.71
C THR A 767 -23.45 42.06 36.59
N GLN A 768 -22.37 42.77 36.96
CA GLN A 768 -22.47 44.01 37.74
C GLN A 768 -23.21 45.10 36.98
N GLU A 769 -22.92 45.28 35.68
CA GLU A 769 -23.63 46.24 34.84
C GLU A 769 -25.12 45.90 34.73
N ASN A 770 -25.48 44.62 34.51
CA ASN A 770 -26.88 44.20 34.43
C ASN A 770 -27.63 44.39 35.77
N GLN A 771 -26.97 44.15 36.91
CA GLN A 771 -27.52 44.46 38.24
C GLN A 771 -27.78 45.97 38.40
N LYS A 772 -26.82 46.81 38.00
CA LYS A 772 -26.97 48.26 38.01
C LYS A 772 -28.14 48.72 37.13
N ARG A 773 -28.24 48.23 35.89
CA ARG A 773 -29.37 48.56 34.98
C ARG A 773 -30.71 48.06 35.49
N THR A 774 -30.74 46.92 36.18
CA THR A 774 -31.96 46.42 36.83
C THR A 774 -32.41 47.35 37.96
N GLN A 775 -31.48 47.90 38.74
CA GLN A 775 -31.79 48.90 39.77
C GLN A 775 -32.32 50.21 39.16
N GLU A 776 -31.66 50.73 38.11
CA GLU A 776 -32.11 51.92 37.38
C GLU A 776 -33.51 51.74 36.78
N GLN A 777 -33.79 50.57 36.17
CA GLN A 777 -35.11 50.22 35.66
C GLN A 777 -36.16 50.17 36.78
N THR A 778 -35.82 49.58 37.93
CA THR A 778 -36.73 49.52 39.09
C THR A 778 -37.05 50.91 39.63
N GLN A 779 -36.06 51.80 39.70
CA GLN A 779 -36.24 53.19 40.10
C GLN A 779 -37.13 53.94 39.10
N ALA A 780 -36.89 53.79 37.80
CA ALA A 780 -37.71 54.42 36.76
C ALA A 780 -39.16 53.90 36.79
N ASN A 781 -39.37 52.60 36.98
CA ASN A 781 -40.70 52.00 37.16
C ASN A 781 -41.44 52.58 38.37
N THR A 782 -40.72 52.73 39.50
CA THR A 782 -41.27 53.32 40.73
C THR A 782 -41.64 54.79 40.52
N ALA A 783 -40.78 55.56 39.86
CA ALA A 783 -41.01 56.96 39.57
C ALA A 783 -42.22 57.17 38.63
N VAL A 784 -42.37 56.35 37.59
CA VAL A 784 -43.55 56.37 36.71
C VAL A 784 -44.81 55.99 37.48
N THR A 785 -44.76 55.00 38.37
CA THR A 785 -45.89 54.61 39.23
C THR A 785 -46.32 55.77 40.13
N GLN A 786 -45.36 56.42 40.80
CA GLN A 786 -45.61 57.59 41.65
C GLN A 786 -46.19 58.76 40.84
N ALA A 787 -45.65 59.05 39.66
CA ALA A 787 -46.14 60.10 38.78
C ALA A 787 -47.55 59.79 38.23
N THR A 788 -47.84 58.52 37.98
CA THR A 788 -49.18 58.06 37.59
C THR A 788 -50.19 58.32 38.71
N THR A 789 -49.85 57.97 39.96
CA THR A 789 -50.69 58.26 41.13
C THR A 789 -50.87 59.76 41.34
N ALA A 790 -49.82 60.57 41.21
CA ALA A 790 -49.90 62.03 41.33
C ALA A 790 -50.79 62.64 40.23
N LYS A 791 -50.71 62.14 39.00
CA LYS A 791 -51.57 62.54 37.89
C LYS A 791 -53.03 62.17 38.14
N GLN A 792 -53.32 60.97 38.66
CA GLN A 792 -54.67 60.58 39.07
C GLN A 792 -55.24 61.48 40.16
N GLN A 793 -54.43 61.85 41.17
CA GLN A 793 -54.85 62.80 42.22
C GLN A 793 -55.11 64.20 41.64
N ALA A 794 -54.27 64.66 40.70
CA ALA A 794 -54.46 65.94 40.03
C ALA A 794 -55.72 65.95 39.15
N ASP A 795 -55.99 64.87 38.42
CA ASP A 795 -57.22 64.68 37.65
C ASP A 795 -58.47 64.72 38.55
N GLN A 796 -58.43 64.06 39.71
CA GLN A 796 -59.53 64.08 40.69
C GLN A 796 -59.75 65.48 41.25
N LYS A 797 -58.68 66.19 41.64
CA LYS A 797 -58.76 67.58 42.10
C LYS A 797 -59.31 68.51 41.01
N LYS A 798 -58.88 68.34 39.76
CA LYS A 798 -59.40 69.11 38.62
C LYS A 798 -60.88 68.85 38.41
N THR A 799 -61.30 67.59 38.42
CA THR A 799 -62.71 67.19 38.28
C THR A 799 -63.57 67.80 39.39
N ALA A 800 -63.09 67.76 40.64
CA ALA A 800 -63.77 68.36 41.78
C ALA A 800 -63.84 69.90 41.66
N ALA A 801 -62.75 70.55 41.26
CA ALA A 801 -62.69 72.00 41.06
C ALA A 801 -63.59 72.47 39.91
N ASP A 802 -63.64 71.73 38.80
CA ASP A 802 -64.56 72.00 37.68
C ASP A 802 -66.01 71.81 38.09
N THR A 803 -66.32 70.78 38.87
CA THR A 803 -67.67 70.54 39.41
C THR A 803 -68.07 71.68 40.35
N ALA A 804 -67.17 72.12 41.23
CA ALA A 804 -67.41 73.24 42.13
C ALA A 804 -67.58 74.57 41.38
N LEU A 805 -66.81 74.80 40.31
CA LEU A 805 -66.98 75.95 39.42
C LEU A 805 -68.34 75.92 38.73
N GLN A 806 -68.76 74.78 38.15
CA GLN A 806 -70.09 74.64 37.55
C GLN A 806 -71.22 74.89 38.56
N GLN A 807 -71.09 74.39 39.80
CA GLN A 807 -72.05 74.64 40.87
C GLN A 807 -72.07 76.13 41.28
N ALA A 808 -70.91 76.78 41.38
CA ALA A 808 -70.81 78.19 41.70
C ALA A 808 -71.37 79.08 40.58
N GLU A 809 -71.14 78.72 39.31
CA GLU A 809 -71.71 79.40 38.15
C GLU A 809 -73.23 79.23 38.09
N ALA A 810 -73.75 78.03 38.38
CA ALA A 810 -75.19 77.77 38.47
C ALA A 810 -75.85 78.54 39.64
N ALA A 811 -75.21 78.55 40.81
CA ALA A 811 -75.69 79.27 42.00
C ALA A 811 -75.65 80.79 41.80
N LEU A 812 -74.59 81.32 41.19
CA LEU A 812 -74.49 82.73 40.80
C LEU A 812 -75.61 83.10 39.84
N LYS A 813 -75.82 82.30 38.79
CA LYS A 813 -76.90 82.51 37.82
C LYS A 813 -78.27 82.53 38.51
N GLN A 814 -78.54 81.55 39.37
CA GLN A 814 -79.79 81.48 40.14
C GLN A 814 -79.99 82.70 41.05
N LYS A 815 -78.94 83.14 41.75
CA LYS A 815 -79.01 84.28 42.69
C LYS A 815 -79.11 85.63 41.97
N GLN A 816 -78.48 85.77 40.81
CA GLN A 816 -78.65 86.93 39.93
C GLN A 816 -80.07 87.00 39.35
N GLU A 817 -80.62 85.86 38.91
CA GLU A 817 -82.02 85.76 38.46
C GLU A 817 -83.02 86.10 39.58
N GLN A 818 -82.78 85.63 40.81
CA GLN A 818 -83.60 85.96 41.99
C GLN A 818 -83.51 87.45 42.38
N SER A 819 -82.32 88.04 42.36
CA SER A 819 -82.09 89.46 42.64
C SER A 819 -82.74 90.38 41.58
N ALA A 820 -82.70 89.98 40.30
CA ALA A 820 -83.37 90.69 39.22
C ALA A 820 -84.91 90.64 39.32
N ALA A 821 -85.46 89.55 39.88
CA ALA A 821 -86.90 89.38 40.07
C ALA A 821 -87.47 90.17 41.27
N ASN A 822 -86.65 90.57 42.25
CA ASN A 822 -87.07 91.39 43.39
C ASN A 822 -86.02 92.47 43.76
N PRO A 823 -85.96 93.59 43.02
CA PRO A 823 -84.85 94.56 43.07
C PRO A 823 -84.71 95.35 44.39
N ALA A 824 -85.73 95.34 45.25
CA ALA A 824 -85.76 96.07 46.53
C ALA A 824 -85.24 95.24 47.72
N ASP A 825 -84.96 93.94 47.53
CA ASP A 825 -84.45 93.05 48.58
C ASP A 825 -82.90 93.11 48.61
N GLU A 826 -82.37 93.96 49.47
CA GLU A 826 -80.92 94.11 49.70
C GLU A 826 -80.24 92.80 50.14
N THR A 827 -80.99 91.88 50.74
CA THR A 827 -80.50 90.55 51.12
C THR A 827 -80.16 89.71 49.87
N LEU A 828 -80.99 89.78 48.82
CA LEU A 828 -80.75 89.07 47.56
C LEU A 828 -79.59 89.67 46.75
N LYS A 829 -79.37 91.00 46.80
CA LYS A 829 -78.18 91.64 46.23
C LYS A 829 -76.90 91.23 46.95
N GLN A 830 -76.89 91.18 48.28
CA GLN A 830 -75.74 90.67 49.05
C GLN A 830 -75.47 89.19 48.75
N GLN A 831 -76.50 88.36 48.61
CA GLN A 831 -76.35 86.95 48.22
C GLN A 831 -75.80 86.78 46.79
N ALA A 832 -76.18 87.63 45.83
CA ALA A 832 -75.64 87.62 44.47
C ALA A 832 -74.16 88.08 44.43
N ALA A 833 -73.78 89.10 45.20
CA ALA A 833 -72.40 89.54 45.35
C ALA A 833 -71.53 88.47 46.03
N GLN A 834 -72.05 87.79 47.05
CA GLN A 834 -71.38 86.64 47.69
C GLN A 834 -71.20 85.46 46.72
N ALA A 835 -72.21 85.16 45.90
CA ALA A 835 -72.11 84.13 44.87
C ALA A 835 -71.09 84.49 43.77
N GLN A 836 -70.93 85.78 43.44
CA GLN A 836 -69.91 86.26 42.50
C GLN A 836 -68.50 86.03 43.06
N THR A 837 -68.27 86.40 44.32
CA THR A 837 -66.99 86.14 45.02
C THR A 837 -66.70 84.63 45.10
N ALA A 838 -67.73 83.81 45.36
CA ALA A 838 -67.59 82.36 45.37
C ALA A 838 -67.23 81.79 43.98
N ARG A 839 -67.80 82.34 42.90
CA ARG A 839 -67.47 81.97 41.52
C ARG A 839 -66.05 82.40 41.14
N GLU A 840 -65.60 83.60 41.50
CA GLU A 840 -64.23 84.06 41.27
C GLU A 840 -63.20 83.20 42.04
N ALA A 841 -63.52 82.80 43.27
CA ALA A 841 -62.72 81.85 44.03
C ALA A 841 -62.69 80.46 43.36
N ALA A 842 -63.81 79.99 42.81
CA ALA A 842 -63.89 78.72 42.10
C ALA A 842 -63.14 78.73 40.75
N VAL A 843 -63.16 79.85 40.01
CA VAL A 843 -62.36 80.04 38.78
C VAL A 843 -60.87 79.93 39.11
N LYS A 844 -60.42 80.66 40.13
CA LYS A 844 -59.03 80.61 40.58
C LYS A 844 -58.62 79.20 41.00
N ALA A 845 -59.47 78.49 41.73
CA ALA A 845 -59.23 77.10 42.12
C ALA A 845 -59.18 76.13 40.92
N ALA A 846 -60.02 76.33 39.90
CA ALA A 846 -60.02 75.54 38.67
C ALA A 846 -58.76 75.78 37.81
N ASP A 847 -58.31 77.02 37.70
CA ASP A 847 -57.07 77.39 37.01
C ASP A 847 -55.82 76.85 37.74
N GLU A 848 -55.78 76.95 39.07
CA GLU A 848 -54.72 76.36 39.89
C GLU A 848 -54.70 74.82 39.77
N ALA A 849 -55.87 74.16 39.77
CA ALA A 849 -55.98 72.72 39.56
C ALA A 849 -55.55 72.31 38.14
N LYS A 850 -55.83 73.14 37.10
CA LYS A 850 -55.36 72.91 35.73
C LYS A 850 -53.85 72.95 35.64
N LEU A 851 -53.22 73.97 36.25
CA LEU A 851 -51.77 74.11 36.26
C LEU A 851 -51.09 72.92 36.95
N GLN A 852 -51.68 72.41 38.04
CA GLN A 852 -51.21 71.20 38.73
C GLN A 852 -51.38 69.93 37.88
N GLN A 853 -52.48 69.81 37.14
CA GLN A 853 -52.71 68.70 36.20
C GLN A 853 -51.70 68.73 35.04
N ASP A 854 -51.52 69.86 34.37
CA ASP A 854 -50.57 70.02 33.26
C ASP A 854 -49.13 69.73 33.71
N ALA A 855 -48.76 70.17 34.92
CA ALA A 855 -47.47 69.86 35.51
C ALA A 855 -47.31 68.35 35.81
N ALA A 856 -48.37 67.68 36.29
CA ALA A 856 -48.35 66.24 36.56
C ALA A 856 -48.29 65.41 35.27
N VAL A 857 -49.00 65.83 34.21
CA VAL A 857 -48.94 65.21 32.87
C VAL A 857 -47.54 65.32 32.28
N LYS A 858 -46.97 66.54 32.25
CA LYS A 858 -45.61 66.75 31.75
C LYS A 858 -44.59 65.90 32.52
N LYS A 859 -44.73 65.81 33.85
CA LYS A 859 -43.83 65.00 34.67
C LYS A 859 -43.96 63.50 34.40
N LEU A 860 -45.17 63.00 34.15
CA LEU A 860 -45.42 61.62 33.76
C LEU A 860 -44.79 61.31 32.39
N ASP A 861 -44.93 62.19 31.40
CA ASP A 861 -44.32 62.02 30.08
C ASP A 861 -42.79 61.96 30.15
N GLU A 862 -42.16 62.88 30.89
CA GLU A 862 -40.71 62.89 31.14
C GLU A 862 -40.23 61.56 31.77
N LEU A 863 -40.92 61.08 32.81
CA LEU A 863 -40.54 59.85 33.50
C LEU A 863 -40.84 58.59 32.67
N THR A 864 -41.88 58.62 31.83
CA THR A 864 -42.20 57.54 30.89
C THR A 864 -41.12 57.42 29.81
N ALA A 865 -40.62 58.54 29.29
CA ALA A 865 -39.48 58.55 28.38
C ALA A 865 -38.20 58.03 29.05
N ALA A 866 -37.93 58.44 30.29
CA ALA A 866 -36.79 57.94 31.07
C ALA A 866 -36.86 56.43 31.35
N LYS A 867 -38.06 55.91 31.67
CA LYS A 867 -38.29 54.47 31.83
C LYS A 867 -38.01 53.70 30.54
N LYS A 868 -38.45 54.20 29.38
CA LYS A 868 -38.17 53.55 28.09
C LYS A 868 -36.66 53.38 27.86
N LEU A 869 -35.86 54.41 28.11
CA LEU A 869 -34.40 54.34 28.00
C LEU A 869 -33.79 53.34 29.00
N ALA A 870 -34.31 53.28 30.23
CA ALA A 870 -33.88 52.31 31.23
C ALA A 870 -34.23 50.86 30.83
N ASP A 871 -35.40 50.64 30.25
CA ASP A 871 -35.85 49.34 29.72
C ASP A 871 -34.94 48.86 28.57
N GLU A 872 -34.62 49.75 27.63
CA GLU A 872 -33.71 49.48 26.51
C GLU A 872 -32.28 49.17 27.01
N ALA A 873 -31.77 49.98 27.93
CA ALA A 873 -30.44 49.78 28.54
C ALA A 873 -30.35 48.45 29.31
N LYS A 874 -31.38 48.10 30.08
CA LYS A 874 -31.46 46.80 30.76
C LYS A 874 -31.53 45.65 29.76
N SER A 875 -32.32 45.80 28.70
CA SER A 875 -32.48 44.75 27.68
C SER A 875 -31.16 44.46 26.97
N LYS A 876 -30.41 45.52 26.61
CA LYS A 876 -29.06 45.40 26.06
C LYS A 876 -28.08 44.76 27.03
N ALA A 877 -28.02 45.23 28.29
CA ALA A 877 -27.13 44.65 29.30
C ALA A 877 -27.40 43.16 29.55
N GLN A 878 -28.67 42.75 29.52
CA GLN A 878 -29.07 41.35 29.63
C GLN A 878 -28.61 40.53 28.41
N ALA A 879 -28.79 41.05 27.19
CA ALA A 879 -28.35 40.37 25.96
C ALA A 879 -26.82 40.22 25.93
N ASP A 880 -26.08 41.28 26.26
CA ASP A 880 -24.62 41.27 26.34
C ASP A 880 -24.13 40.24 27.38
N LEU A 881 -24.77 40.18 28.56
CA LEU A 881 -24.46 39.19 29.59
C LEU A 881 -24.72 37.76 29.09
N THR A 882 -25.86 37.51 28.43
CA THR A 882 -26.19 36.19 27.88
C THR A 882 -25.18 35.75 26.81
N ALA A 883 -24.79 36.64 25.91
CA ALA A 883 -23.77 36.35 24.90
C ALA A 883 -22.40 36.06 25.55
N ALA A 884 -22.00 36.83 26.56
CA ALA A 884 -20.76 36.60 27.30
C ALA A 884 -20.76 35.26 28.06
N GLN A 885 -21.90 34.85 28.65
CA GLN A 885 -22.06 33.54 29.31
C GLN A 885 -21.98 32.37 28.31
N GLN A 886 -22.56 32.53 27.11
CA GLN A 886 -22.43 31.55 26.04
C GLN A 886 -20.98 31.41 25.58
N PHE A 887 -20.28 32.53 25.38
CA PHE A 887 -18.86 32.52 25.01
C PHE A 887 -17.98 31.90 26.12
N GLN A 888 -18.24 32.21 27.40
CA GLN A 888 -17.55 31.57 28.52
C GLN A 888 -17.73 30.06 28.51
N THR A 889 -18.94 29.57 28.19
CA THR A 889 -19.24 28.13 28.09
C THR A 889 -18.45 27.48 26.95
N GLN A 890 -18.38 28.13 25.78
CA GLN A 890 -17.56 27.68 24.65
C GLN A 890 -16.07 27.63 25.02
N ALA A 891 -15.56 28.69 25.66
CA ALA A 891 -14.17 28.75 26.12
C ALA A 891 -13.83 27.65 27.13
N GLN A 892 -14.78 27.27 27.99
CA GLN A 892 -14.61 26.18 28.95
C GLN A 892 -14.56 24.81 28.25
N GLN A 893 -15.39 24.58 27.23
CA GLN A 893 -15.34 23.36 26.42
C GLN A 893 -14.03 23.26 25.63
N GLU A 894 -13.58 24.36 25.02
CA GLU A 894 -12.30 24.40 24.32
C GLU A 894 -11.11 24.20 25.25
N LYS A 895 -11.17 24.72 26.48
CA LYS A 895 -10.14 24.46 27.50
C LYS A 895 -10.05 22.96 27.83
N GLN A 896 -11.19 22.28 27.97
CA GLN A 896 -11.22 20.83 28.19
C GLN A 896 -10.62 20.06 27.01
N ARG A 897 -10.93 20.46 25.76
CA ARG A 897 -10.33 19.87 24.55
C ARG A 897 -8.82 20.09 24.50
N ALA A 898 -8.34 21.28 24.83
CA ALA A 898 -6.91 21.58 24.89
C ALA A 898 -6.20 20.77 25.99
N ASP A 899 -6.82 20.58 27.15
CA ASP A 899 -6.30 19.74 28.23
C ASP A 899 -6.19 18.27 27.81
N GLN A 900 -7.24 17.74 27.17
CA GLN A 900 -7.25 16.40 26.60
C GLN A 900 -6.16 16.23 25.53
N LEU A 901 -5.96 17.22 24.67
CA LEU A 901 -4.91 17.19 23.65
C LEU A 901 -3.50 17.11 24.28
N VAL A 902 -3.23 17.88 25.34
CA VAL A 902 -1.94 17.80 26.07
C VAL A 902 -1.76 16.41 26.69
N GLN A 903 -2.81 15.86 27.32
CA GLN A 903 -2.77 14.52 27.89
C GLN A 903 -2.52 13.45 26.82
N GLN A 904 -3.24 13.52 25.70
CA GLN A 904 -3.08 12.63 24.55
C GLN A 904 -1.65 12.70 24.00
N LYS A 905 -1.14 13.89 23.70
CA LYS A 905 0.22 14.06 23.17
C LYS A 905 1.29 13.63 24.17
N THR A 906 1.07 13.82 25.47
CA THR A 906 1.97 13.30 26.51
C THR A 906 1.97 11.77 26.50
N GLN A 907 0.81 11.12 26.42
CA GLN A 907 0.70 9.66 26.37
C GLN A 907 1.29 9.06 25.08
N GLU A 908 1.09 9.72 23.94
CA GLU A 908 1.72 9.37 22.66
C GLU A 908 3.25 9.49 22.73
N SER A 909 3.77 10.51 23.43
CA SER A 909 5.20 10.76 23.61
C SER A 909 5.85 9.91 24.71
N ASN A 910 5.11 9.08 25.45
CA ASN A 910 5.72 8.19 26.44
C ASN A 910 6.77 7.27 25.78
N GLN A 911 7.81 6.95 26.53
CA GLN A 911 8.86 6.04 26.06
C GLN A 911 8.27 4.64 25.84
N ARG A 912 8.54 4.06 24.67
CA ARG A 912 8.06 2.73 24.27
C ARG A 912 9.19 1.91 23.70
N GLN A 913 9.10 0.60 23.90
CA GLN A 913 9.98 -0.36 23.25
C GLN A 913 9.53 -0.55 21.79
N VAL A 914 10.48 -0.43 20.87
CA VAL A 914 10.27 -0.64 19.44
C VAL A 914 11.36 -1.56 18.88
N ASN A 915 11.02 -2.38 17.91
CA ASN A 915 11.97 -3.15 17.13
C ASN A 915 12.50 -2.28 15.99
N VAL A 916 13.81 -2.29 15.77
CA VAL A 916 14.47 -1.44 14.78
C VAL A 916 15.41 -2.28 13.94
N ASP A 917 15.28 -2.14 12.62
CA ASP A 917 16.27 -2.68 11.69
C ASP A 917 17.45 -1.74 11.62
N VAL A 918 18.63 -2.34 11.62
CA VAL A 918 19.91 -1.64 11.58
C VAL A 918 20.75 -2.29 10.49
N PRO A 919 20.34 -2.22 9.21
CA PRO A 919 21.06 -2.86 8.13
C PRO A 919 22.46 -2.22 7.99
N SER A 920 23.46 -3.06 7.74
CA SER A 920 24.78 -2.58 7.35
C SER A 920 24.80 -2.05 5.92
N ASN A 921 25.88 -1.36 5.52
CA ASN A 921 26.20 -1.20 4.11
C ASN A 921 26.38 -2.56 3.44
N SER A 922 26.28 -2.58 2.11
CA SER A 922 26.63 -3.74 1.31
C SER A 922 28.14 -3.88 1.19
N LEU A 923 28.62 -5.12 1.13
CA LEU A 923 30.04 -5.45 0.97
C LEU A 923 30.20 -6.52 -0.11
N GLN A 924 31.14 -6.30 -1.03
CA GLN A 924 31.49 -7.27 -2.07
C GLN A 924 32.59 -8.21 -1.57
N PHE A 925 32.48 -9.49 -1.92
CA PHE A 925 33.57 -10.45 -1.75
C PHE A 925 33.65 -11.42 -2.93
N ARG A 926 34.87 -11.90 -3.21
CA ARG A 926 35.11 -12.92 -4.23
C ARG A 926 35.36 -14.28 -3.59
N LEU A 927 34.63 -15.29 -4.04
CA LEU A 927 34.87 -16.68 -3.70
C LEU A 927 35.56 -17.37 -4.89
N VAL A 928 36.76 -17.89 -4.70
CA VAL A 928 37.52 -18.63 -5.72
C VAL A 928 37.42 -20.14 -5.51
N GLU A 929 37.78 -20.92 -6.54
CA GLU A 929 37.64 -22.38 -6.52
C GLU A 929 38.48 -23.04 -5.41
N HIS A 930 39.74 -22.63 -5.26
CA HIS A 930 40.72 -23.32 -4.40
C HIS A 930 41.69 -22.33 -3.72
N PRO A 931 42.25 -22.68 -2.53
CA PRO A 931 43.11 -21.80 -1.73
C PRO A 931 44.56 -21.73 -2.22
N LEU A 932 44.77 -21.83 -3.53
CA LEU A 932 46.09 -21.80 -4.15
C LEU A 932 46.03 -21.37 -5.61
N VAL A 933 47.18 -21.15 -6.23
CA VAL A 933 47.35 -21.03 -7.68
C VAL A 933 48.37 -22.07 -8.12
N VAL A 934 48.13 -22.73 -9.25
CA VAL A 934 49.12 -23.62 -9.87
C VAL A 934 49.99 -22.77 -10.79
N ASP A 935 51.21 -22.48 -10.36
CA ASP A 935 52.13 -21.58 -11.08
C ASP A 935 52.86 -22.29 -12.22
N VAL A 936 53.20 -23.58 -12.02
CA VAL A 936 53.87 -24.41 -13.02
C VAL A 936 53.20 -25.77 -13.06
N PHE A 937 52.58 -26.08 -14.20
CA PHE A 937 52.10 -27.40 -14.58
C PHE A 937 52.00 -27.44 -16.11
N PRO A 938 52.76 -28.30 -16.80
CA PRO A 938 52.76 -28.30 -18.26
C PRO A 938 51.48 -28.95 -18.81
N ASP A 939 50.85 -28.34 -19.81
CA ASP A 939 49.70 -28.94 -20.50
C ASP A 939 50.10 -30.14 -21.38
N THR A 940 51.37 -30.20 -21.78
CA THR A 940 51.95 -31.26 -22.62
C THR A 940 53.29 -31.72 -22.06
N ALA A 941 53.56 -33.02 -22.11
CA ALA A 941 54.84 -33.61 -21.73
C ALA A 941 55.24 -34.72 -22.70
N SER A 942 56.54 -35.00 -22.86
CA SER A 942 57.03 -36.09 -23.70
C SER A 942 58.06 -36.93 -22.98
N VAL A 943 57.97 -38.25 -23.13
CA VAL A 943 58.89 -39.24 -22.56
C VAL A 943 59.12 -40.37 -23.57
N LYS A 944 60.32 -40.95 -23.63
CA LYS A 944 60.58 -42.13 -24.46
C LYS A 944 60.16 -43.39 -23.70
N ALA A 945 59.62 -44.39 -24.41
CA ALA A 945 59.32 -45.69 -23.83
C ALA A 945 60.57 -46.29 -23.16
N GLY A 946 60.44 -46.72 -21.90
CA GLY A 946 61.54 -47.24 -21.08
C GLY A 946 62.26 -46.18 -20.23
N GLU A 947 61.96 -44.89 -20.43
CA GLU A 947 62.54 -43.79 -19.65
C GLU A 947 61.59 -43.26 -18.56
N LYS A 948 62.17 -42.43 -17.69
CA LYS A 948 61.46 -41.70 -16.63
C LYS A 948 61.49 -40.20 -16.93
N LEU A 949 60.39 -39.53 -16.61
CA LEU A 949 60.24 -38.09 -16.70
C LEU A 949 59.85 -37.53 -15.33
N GLU A 950 60.51 -36.45 -14.91
CA GLU A 950 60.14 -35.69 -13.72
C GLU A 950 59.50 -34.37 -14.16
N LEU A 951 58.20 -34.21 -13.91
CA LEU A 951 57.48 -32.99 -14.20
C LEU A 951 57.43 -32.09 -12.95
N PRO A 952 57.98 -30.87 -12.99
CA PRO A 952 57.85 -29.94 -11.88
C PRO A 952 56.41 -29.44 -11.77
N VAL A 953 55.86 -29.49 -10.56
CA VAL A 953 54.58 -28.88 -10.22
C VAL A 953 54.82 -27.85 -9.14
N LYS A 954 54.52 -26.58 -9.42
CA LYS A 954 54.66 -25.46 -8.47
C LYS A 954 53.32 -24.84 -8.16
N VAL A 955 53.12 -24.50 -6.89
CA VAL A 955 51.89 -23.87 -6.39
C VAL A 955 52.20 -22.72 -5.43
N THR A 956 51.40 -21.66 -5.53
CA THR A 956 51.36 -20.54 -4.59
C THR A 956 50.13 -20.69 -3.71
N ARG A 957 50.34 -20.92 -2.43
CA ARG A 957 49.25 -21.07 -1.44
C ARG A 957 48.68 -19.69 -1.06
N ARG A 958 47.37 -19.61 -0.87
CA ARG A 958 46.62 -18.40 -0.51
C ARG A 958 45.80 -18.62 0.77
N TYR A 959 45.29 -17.53 1.36
CA TYR A 959 44.35 -17.53 2.50
C TYR A 959 44.82 -18.37 3.70
N ASP A 960 46.12 -18.30 4.01
CA ASP A 960 46.77 -19.06 5.10
C ASP A 960 46.66 -20.60 5.00
N TYR A 961 46.39 -21.13 3.81
CA TYR A 961 46.37 -22.58 3.59
C TYR A 961 47.78 -23.19 3.62
N LYS A 962 48.00 -24.16 4.51
CA LYS A 962 49.33 -24.74 4.79
C LYS A 962 49.44 -26.25 4.59
N ALA A 963 48.32 -26.98 4.57
CA ALA A 963 48.34 -28.45 4.57
C ALA A 963 48.79 -29.05 3.22
N GLY A 964 49.16 -30.33 3.23
CA GLY A 964 49.61 -31.05 2.04
C GLY A 964 48.56 -31.13 0.93
N ILE A 965 49.04 -31.21 -0.32
CA ILE A 965 48.21 -31.34 -1.52
C ILE A 965 48.59 -32.64 -2.22
N THR A 966 47.66 -33.57 -2.33
CA THR A 966 47.90 -34.87 -2.96
C THR A 966 47.54 -34.82 -4.43
N LEU A 967 48.47 -35.20 -5.29
CA LEU A 967 48.29 -35.33 -6.73
C LEU A 967 48.09 -36.81 -7.06
N GLN A 968 47.02 -37.12 -7.79
CA GLN A 968 46.70 -38.45 -8.28
C GLN A 968 46.42 -38.37 -9.78
N THR A 969 47.03 -39.26 -10.55
CA THR A 969 46.88 -39.26 -12.01
C THR A 969 45.95 -40.39 -12.43
N THR A 970 44.91 -40.07 -13.19
CA THR A 970 44.04 -41.04 -13.85
C THR A 970 44.57 -41.32 -15.25
N ILE A 971 44.81 -42.59 -15.54
CA ILE A 971 45.32 -43.07 -16.84
C ILE A 971 44.14 -43.64 -17.64
N PRO A 972 43.97 -43.29 -18.94
CA PRO A 972 42.93 -43.86 -19.79
C PRO A 972 43.03 -45.38 -19.93
N GLN A 973 41.89 -46.04 -20.15
CA GLN A 973 41.87 -47.47 -20.45
C GLN A 973 42.62 -47.77 -21.75
N GLY A 974 43.40 -48.86 -21.77
CA GLY A 974 44.18 -49.31 -22.95
C GLY A 974 45.62 -48.81 -23.02
N VAL A 975 46.04 -47.90 -22.14
CA VAL A 975 47.44 -47.47 -22.02
C VAL A 975 48.20 -48.46 -21.13
N THR A 976 49.11 -49.23 -21.72
CA THR A 976 49.93 -50.22 -21.00
C THR A 976 51.35 -49.71 -20.80
N GLY A 977 52.01 -50.17 -19.75
CA GLY A 977 53.41 -49.81 -19.46
C GLY A 977 53.63 -48.38 -18.95
N LEU A 978 52.58 -47.65 -18.53
CA LEU A 978 52.68 -46.32 -17.94
C LEU A 978 52.39 -46.37 -16.43
N GLN A 979 53.27 -45.77 -15.61
CA GLN A 979 53.07 -45.62 -14.16
C GLN A 979 53.29 -44.17 -13.72
N VAL A 980 52.32 -43.63 -13.00
CA VAL A 980 52.39 -42.29 -12.40
C VAL A 980 51.93 -42.40 -10.94
N PRO A 981 52.84 -42.64 -9.98
CA PRO A 981 52.48 -42.76 -8.57
C PRO A 981 51.88 -41.46 -8.03
N SER A 982 51.01 -41.59 -7.02
CA SER A 982 50.52 -40.42 -6.29
C SER A 982 51.68 -39.74 -5.57
N VAL A 983 51.69 -38.42 -5.58
CA VAL A 983 52.71 -37.61 -4.93
C VAL A 983 52.05 -36.48 -4.14
N THR A 984 52.61 -36.10 -3.00
CA THR A 984 52.07 -35.01 -2.19
C THR A 984 53.05 -33.85 -2.16
N ILE A 985 52.57 -32.63 -2.45
CA ILE A 985 53.27 -31.39 -2.09
C ILE A 985 53.15 -31.26 -0.56
N PRO A 986 54.25 -31.35 0.21
CA PRO A 986 54.18 -31.37 1.67
C PRO A 986 53.65 -30.05 2.25
N ASP A 987 53.33 -30.09 3.55
CA ASP A 987 52.91 -28.93 4.32
C ASP A 987 53.91 -27.77 4.17
N ASN A 988 53.38 -26.56 3.96
CA ASN A 988 54.14 -25.32 3.76
C ASN A 988 55.13 -25.32 2.57
N GLN A 989 55.19 -26.38 1.76
CA GLN A 989 55.99 -26.41 0.54
C GLN A 989 55.16 -26.00 -0.68
N GLY A 990 55.85 -25.45 -1.69
CA GLY A 990 55.25 -24.94 -2.93
C GLY A 990 55.64 -25.70 -4.19
N GLU A 991 56.40 -26.79 -4.09
CA GLU A 991 56.88 -27.53 -5.25
C GLU A 991 56.96 -29.03 -4.97
N VAL A 992 56.67 -29.83 -6.00
CA VAL A 992 57.00 -31.26 -6.04
C VAL A 992 57.31 -31.68 -7.47
N LYS A 993 57.95 -32.84 -7.64
CA LYS A 993 58.15 -33.45 -8.95
C LYS A 993 57.22 -34.64 -9.12
N LEU A 994 56.32 -34.57 -10.10
CA LEU A 994 55.48 -35.68 -10.51
C LEU A 994 56.30 -36.64 -11.37
N GLN A 995 56.51 -37.86 -10.90
CA GLN A 995 57.28 -38.87 -11.62
C GLN A 995 56.39 -39.64 -12.59
N ILE A 996 56.81 -39.71 -13.85
CA ILE A 996 56.18 -40.50 -14.89
C ILE A 996 57.19 -41.55 -15.33
N THR A 997 56.86 -42.83 -15.18
CA THR A 997 57.71 -43.94 -15.60
C THR A 997 57.03 -44.70 -16.73
N THR A 998 57.77 -44.95 -17.81
CA THR A 998 57.32 -45.79 -18.91
C THR A 998 58.15 -47.06 -18.99
N ALA A 999 57.50 -48.20 -19.23
CA ALA A 999 58.16 -49.46 -19.57
C ALA A 999 58.63 -49.43 -21.02
N ALA A 1000 59.60 -50.29 -21.38
CA ALA A 1000 60.11 -50.37 -22.75
C ALA A 1000 59.02 -50.75 -23.78
N ASN A 1001 57.99 -51.47 -23.34
CA ASN A 1001 56.81 -51.84 -24.14
C ASN A 1001 55.61 -50.91 -23.92
N ALA A 1002 55.82 -49.71 -23.36
CA ALA A 1002 54.73 -48.76 -23.14
C ALA A 1002 54.03 -48.41 -24.46
N THR A 1003 52.70 -48.25 -24.41
CA THR A 1003 51.89 -47.88 -25.57
C THR A 1003 52.39 -46.53 -26.13
N VAL A 1004 53.03 -46.53 -27.30
CA VAL A 1004 53.52 -45.32 -27.98
C VAL A 1004 52.34 -44.50 -28.49
N GLY A 1005 52.41 -43.17 -28.40
CA GLY A 1005 51.37 -42.26 -28.87
C GLY A 1005 51.06 -41.12 -27.91
N ASP A 1006 50.01 -40.36 -28.22
CA ASP A 1006 49.48 -39.27 -27.38
C ASP A 1006 48.44 -39.82 -26.41
N HIS A 1007 48.63 -39.56 -25.12
CA HIS A 1007 47.75 -40.03 -24.04
C HIS A 1007 47.21 -38.86 -23.21
N PRO A 1008 45.89 -38.63 -23.17
CA PRO A 1008 45.30 -37.61 -22.30
C PRO A 1008 45.23 -38.12 -20.87
N LEU A 1009 46.08 -37.59 -19.99
CA LEU A 1009 46.05 -37.88 -18.56
C LEU A 1009 45.25 -36.80 -17.82
N THR A 1010 44.67 -37.15 -16.69
CA THR A 1010 44.05 -36.20 -15.78
C THR A 1010 44.74 -36.25 -14.43
N VAL A 1011 45.29 -35.13 -13.96
CA VAL A 1011 45.92 -35.02 -12.65
C VAL A 1011 44.96 -34.33 -11.69
N ARG A 1012 44.46 -35.09 -10.71
CA ARG A 1012 43.59 -34.62 -9.62
C ARG A 1012 44.43 -34.12 -8.46
N PHE A 1013 44.18 -32.88 -8.05
CA PHE A 1013 44.69 -32.26 -6.84
C PHE A 1013 43.65 -32.40 -5.75
N THR A 1014 44.03 -32.99 -4.61
CA THR A 1014 43.17 -33.18 -3.45
C THR A 1014 43.77 -32.47 -2.24
N MET A 1015 42.95 -31.70 -1.54
CA MET A 1015 43.34 -30.97 -0.33
C MET A 1015 42.21 -30.90 0.69
N ASN A 1016 42.55 -30.49 1.91
CA ASN A 1016 41.59 -30.19 2.97
C ASN A 1016 41.87 -28.78 3.49
N PHE A 1017 40.87 -27.89 3.44
CA PHE A 1017 40.98 -26.51 3.91
C PHE A 1017 39.89 -26.23 4.94
N ASN A 1018 40.29 -25.87 6.17
CA ASN A 1018 39.40 -25.69 7.33
C ASN A 1018 38.41 -26.86 7.55
N GLY A 1019 38.84 -28.09 7.31
CA GLY A 1019 38.00 -29.29 7.45
C GLY A 1019 37.06 -29.56 6.28
N GLN A 1020 37.17 -28.81 5.19
CA GLN A 1020 36.42 -29.01 3.95
C GLN A 1020 37.32 -29.68 2.88
N PRO A 1021 36.95 -30.87 2.36
CA PRO A 1021 37.69 -31.52 1.30
C PRO A 1021 37.46 -30.78 -0.01
N LEU A 1022 38.55 -30.42 -0.69
CA LEU A 1022 38.51 -29.75 -1.99
C LEU A 1022 39.30 -30.58 -3.00
N THR A 1023 38.78 -30.64 -4.22
CA THR A 1023 39.45 -31.30 -5.33
C THR A 1023 39.31 -30.50 -6.61
N PHE A 1024 40.34 -30.45 -7.42
CA PHE A 1024 40.27 -29.96 -8.80
C PHE A 1024 41.20 -30.76 -9.70
N GLU A 1025 40.96 -30.73 -11.01
CA GLU A 1025 41.70 -31.53 -11.98
C GLU A 1025 42.41 -30.65 -13.01
N ARG A 1026 43.56 -31.12 -13.51
CA ARG A 1026 44.30 -30.51 -14.62
C ARG A 1026 44.59 -31.57 -15.68
N PRO A 1027 44.27 -31.31 -16.97
CA PRO A 1027 44.62 -32.20 -18.06
C PRO A 1027 46.13 -32.14 -18.34
N LEU A 1028 46.72 -33.28 -18.70
CA LEU A 1028 48.12 -33.41 -19.13
C LEU A 1028 48.16 -34.31 -20.37
N LYS A 1029 48.52 -33.76 -21.52
CA LYS A 1029 48.75 -34.55 -22.73
C LYS A 1029 50.17 -35.14 -22.70
N LEU A 1030 50.29 -36.43 -22.44
CA LEU A 1030 51.57 -37.13 -22.41
C LEU A 1030 51.85 -37.82 -23.76
N GLN A 1031 52.92 -37.43 -24.43
CA GLN A 1031 53.42 -38.11 -25.61
C GLN A 1031 54.47 -39.16 -25.22
N ILE A 1032 54.19 -40.42 -25.52
CA ILE A 1032 55.17 -41.51 -25.37
C ILE A 1032 55.78 -41.77 -26.75
N THR A 1033 57.08 -41.55 -26.88
CA THR A 1033 57.83 -41.77 -28.12
C THR A 1033 58.56 -43.13 -28.11
N PRO A 1034 58.83 -43.75 -29.28
CA PRO A 1034 59.54 -45.03 -29.34
C PRO A 1034 60.92 -44.98 -28.67
N ALA A 1035 61.34 -46.07 -28.04
CA ALA A 1035 62.72 -46.23 -27.60
C ALA A 1035 63.69 -46.18 -28.80
N PRO A 1036 64.90 -45.64 -28.66
CA PRO A 1036 65.92 -45.72 -29.71
C PRO A 1036 66.20 -47.18 -30.08
N PRO A 1037 66.40 -47.53 -31.36
CA PRO A 1037 66.82 -48.88 -31.72
C PRO A 1037 68.12 -49.21 -30.98
N ALA A 1038 68.19 -50.40 -30.37
CA ALA A 1038 69.38 -50.86 -29.65
C ALA A 1038 70.61 -50.71 -30.56
N ALA A 1039 71.65 -50.01 -30.08
CA ALA A 1039 72.91 -49.93 -30.80
C ALA A 1039 73.45 -51.35 -30.99
N GLN A 1040 73.58 -51.77 -32.26
CA GLN A 1040 74.09 -53.08 -32.66
C GLN A 1040 75.56 -53.26 -32.30
#